data_AF-A0A433KGP4-F1
#
_entry.id   AF-A0A433KGP4-F1
#
_cell.length_a   1.000
_cell.length_b   1.000
_cell.length_c   1.000
_cell.angle_alpha   90.00
_cell.angle_beta   90.00
_cell.angle_gamma   90.00
#
_symmetry.space_group_name_H-M   'P 1'
#
loop_
_entity.id
_entity.type
_entity.pdbx_description
1 polymer ?
#
loop_
_entity_poly.entity_id
_entity_poly.type
_entity_poly.pdbx_seq_one_letter_code
_entity_poly.pdbx_strand_id
1 'polypeptide(L)'
;MKKNIRHGYSSGKVYPDFLSAYKEVKDGEFFIYLNGVIYPFKWNLTDEFHSPVVFFTPGRTIRGKSVPIFQRSKYFGFLEDYNCISCFDPTLFKDSEMNLAWFQGERGRFYALEVAKLWGEFVKEIQINPAKILYYGTSGGGILGFYLAKVTPKSTLYMSNVQTDIRNYDAKTLQKLVDVSFCGDFDYVKNAGETQNRFTINGHSGAFNLVYAQNKVDDFHYFNHYKKWREKTDLTYFESVKFIEYDDPISGHGPLSAESEVKIIRGILDQKNYESVFPNVDIENVFPKKKDEVSSKSFFLKHSAFPSREIIFPINWSQDPYKSKNWQHHLNSLRWLPSLEKKLQKDIVVDFYNYHLRDRKKNKYYNTRTGDHTTAIRIDVLKDLKKKFKIDNIVLVSLSNILEEDIKTLLSDHVYQNNNHGLMADVAIIKALRSEFSSNRLTLNKVFKRLGETLQKMYDGEGVCLEHSVSYQEYNLEIISEIKLLLPKDSRLNYIIDNIVIKSKEFLGFFLLNNGQYIPLGDSFRLPNKRILHKVYGHEDPKEALSPFSNMSGSFYSRAGYFSYRWPTKLTHLSLVSGWHSHVHKQNDELSIFLFHKNFIVFDDPGYTDFKTWEEIKKFKSERWHSNFWIENHEWSDVCDHPSGSDLKVLSTDFVSVVAKSARQRGFTLAREVVISQNKILISDSVEGIIKAVSKVRHQFLLSDVYALIEGQVVFLFSKVGNQKIVKVEVTGSGEWIVEESYRVNEDRRAVGHADLLVYMSSDKKTDFSVYLL
;
A
#
# COMPACT_ATOMS: atom_id res chain seq x y z
N MET A 1 -45.09 40.66 -16.82
CA MET A 1 -44.42 40.27 -15.57
C MET A 1 -43.93 38.83 -15.66
N LYS A 2 -42.68 38.63 -16.11
CA LYS A 2 -41.84 37.44 -15.86
C LYS A 2 -40.45 38.01 -15.60
N LYS A 3 -39.88 37.71 -14.43
CA LYS A 3 -38.63 38.31 -13.94
C LYS A 3 -37.48 38.00 -14.90
N ASN A 4 -36.93 39.04 -15.53
CA ASN A 4 -35.63 39.02 -16.19
C ASN A 4 -34.55 38.70 -15.14
N ILE A 5 -34.13 37.45 -15.06
CA ILE A 5 -32.89 37.06 -14.37
C ILE A 5 -31.76 37.34 -15.36
N ARG A 6 -31.03 38.44 -15.15
CA ARG A 6 -29.79 38.72 -15.87
C ARG A 6 -28.81 37.57 -15.63
N HIS A 7 -28.53 36.80 -16.67
CA HIS A 7 -27.51 35.75 -16.66
C HIS A 7 -26.13 36.44 -16.57
N GLY A 8 -25.43 36.24 -15.46
CA GLY A 8 -24.07 36.76 -15.29
C GLY A 8 -23.09 35.94 -16.11
N TYR A 9 -22.53 36.52 -17.17
CA TYR A 9 -21.35 35.98 -17.84
C TYR A 9 -20.20 35.91 -16.84
N SER A 10 -19.82 34.72 -16.37
CA SER A 10 -18.55 34.56 -15.65
C SER A 10 -17.45 34.35 -16.69
N SER A 11 -16.54 35.31 -16.85
CA SER A 11 -15.35 35.12 -17.69
C SER A 11 -14.15 34.76 -16.81
N GLY A 12 -13.67 33.52 -16.92
CA GLY A 12 -12.29 33.16 -16.56
C GLY A 12 -12.02 32.79 -15.11
N LYS A 13 -13.04 32.35 -14.35
CA LYS A 13 -12.83 31.78 -13.00
C LYS A 13 -12.11 30.43 -13.06
N VAL A 14 -11.33 30.13 -12.02
CA VAL A 14 -10.56 28.89 -11.87
C VAL A 14 -11.20 28.02 -10.79
N TYR A 15 -11.42 26.75 -11.10
CA TYR A 15 -12.05 25.77 -10.22
C TYR A 15 -11.16 24.52 -10.06
N PRO A 16 -11.30 23.75 -8.96
CA PRO A 16 -10.56 22.50 -8.78
C PRO A 16 -11.11 21.34 -9.63
N ASP A 17 -12.39 21.38 -10.02
CA ASP A 17 -13.08 20.33 -10.77
C ASP A 17 -14.34 20.86 -11.49
N PHE A 18 -14.97 20.02 -12.32
CA PHE A 18 -16.21 20.38 -13.03
C PHE A 18 -17.41 20.56 -12.10
N LEU A 19 -17.48 19.83 -10.97
CA LEU A 19 -18.60 19.94 -10.03
C LEU A 19 -18.65 21.34 -9.40
N SER A 20 -17.48 21.87 -9.04
CA SER A 20 -17.31 23.21 -8.48
C SER A 20 -17.63 24.27 -9.52
N ALA A 21 -17.14 24.10 -10.76
CA ALA A 21 -17.49 24.99 -11.86
C ALA A 21 -19.02 24.99 -12.13
N TYR A 22 -19.65 23.81 -12.12
CA TYR A 22 -21.08 23.62 -12.40
C TYR A 22 -22.00 24.35 -11.42
N LYS A 23 -21.57 24.49 -10.16
CA LYS A 23 -22.31 25.21 -9.12
C LYS A 23 -22.37 26.72 -9.36
N GLU A 24 -21.41 27.28 -10.09
CA GLU A 24 -21.25 28.73 -10.26
C GLU A 24 -21.40 29.22 -11.71
N VAL A 25 -21.15 28.36 -12.69
CA VAL A 25 -21.15 28.72 -14.11
C VAL A 25 -22.20 27.90 -14.85
N LYS A 26 -23.21 28.59 -15.39
CA LYS A 26 -24.21 27.99 -16.30
C LYS A 26 -23.93 28.31 -17.76
N ASP A 27 -23.44 29.52 -18.02
CA ASP A 27 -23.01 29.95 -19.35
C ASP A 27 -21.71 30.76 -19.22
N GLY A 28 -20.71 30.39 -20.02
CA GLY A 28 -19.45 31.13 -20.07
C GLY A 28 -18.19 30.26 -20.09
N GLU A 29 -17.07 30.94 -19.83
CA GLU A 29 -15.71 30.39 -19.93
C GLU A 29 -15.12 30.24 -18.53
N PHE A 30 -14.51 29.09 -18.27
CA PHE A 30 -13.90 28.78 -16.98
C PHE A 30 -12.67 27.90 -17.18
N PHE A 31 -11.90 27.76 -16.10
CA PHE A 31 -10.71 26.95 -16.07
C PHE A 31 -10.80 25.93 -14.95
N ILE A 32 -10.27 24.73 -15.19
CA ILE A 32 -9.97 23.77 -14.14
C ILE A 32 -8.48 23.77 -13.88
N TYR A 33 -8.06 23.94 -12.62
CA TYR A 33 -6.66 23.86 -12.22
C TYR A 33 -6.38 22.50 -11.58
N LEU A 34 -5.52 21.71 -12.24
CA LEU A 34 -5.14 20.38 -11.77
C LEU A 34 -3.62 20.21 -11.81
N ASN A 35 -3.02 20.08 -10.62
CA ASN A 35 -1.60 19.79 -10.43
C ASN A 35 -0.68 20.71 -11.26
N GLY A 36 -0.88 22.02 -11.21
CA GLY A 36 -0.04 22.97 -11.95
C GLY A 36 -0.43 23.22 -13.41
N VAL A 37 -1.52 22.62 -13.91
CA VAL A 37 -1.99 22.80 -15.29
C VAL A 37 -3.39 23.40 -15.29
N ILE A 38 -3.58 24.38 -16.18
CA ILE A 38 -4.86 25.07 -16.41
C ILE A 38 -5.55 24.46 -17.63
N TYR A 39 -6.75 23.91 -17.43
CA TYR A 39 -7.60 23.31 -18.44
C TYR A 39 -8.75 24.26 -18.79
N PRO A 40 -8.76 24.89 -19.97
CA PRO A 40 -9.82 25.83 -20.35
C PRO A 40 -11.04 25.12 -20.91
N PHE A 41 -12.22 25.58 -20.47
CA PHE A 41 -13.51 25.12 -20.94
C PHE A 41 -14.44 26.31 -21.20
N LYS A 42 -15.38 26.07 -22.11
CA LYS A 42 -16.54 26.91 -22.32
C LYS A 42 -17.76 26.03 -22.36
N TRP A 43 -18.80 26.40 -21.63
CA TRP A 43 -20.07 25.70 -21.73
C TRP A 43 -21.26 26.66 -21.76
N ASN A 44 -22.37 26.15 -22.29
CA ASN A 44 -23.68 26.74 -22.22
C ASN A 44 -24.62 25.61 -21.80
N LEU A 45 -25.05 25.63 -20.55
CA LEU A 45 -25.86 24.59 -19.93
C LEU A 45 -27.30 25.04 -19.88
N THR A 46 -28.22 24.13 -20.17
CA THR A 46 -29.66 24.34 -20.05
C THR A 46 -30.09 24.32 -18.58
N ASP A 47 -31.27 24.90 -18.29
CA ASP A 47 -31.86 24.84 -16.95
C ASP A 47 -32.32 23.42 -16.58
N GLU A 48 -32.69 22.61 -17.59
CA GLU A 48 -33.05 21.21 -17.42
C GLU A 48 -31.81 20.30 -17.50
N PHE A 49 -31.37 19.79 -16.34
CA PHE A 49 -30.14 19.00 -16.24
C PHE A 49 -30.20 17.64 -17.00
N HIS A 50 -31.39 17.18 -17.39
CA HIS A 50 -31.58 15.93 -18.13
C HIS A 50 -31.57 16.10 -19.66
N SER A 51 -31.36 17.32 -20.16
CA SER A 51 -31.16 17.58 -21.58
C SER A 51 -29.88 16.91 -22.10
N PRO A 52 -29.87 16.45 -23.36
CA PRO A 52 -28.68 15.88 -23.99
C PRO A 52 -27.44 16.78 -23.88
N VAL A 53 -26.26 16.16 -23.85
CA VAL A 53 -24.97 16.85 -23.75
C VAL A 53 -24.22 16.70 -25.07
N VAL A 54 -23.69 17.80 -25.60
CA VAL A 54 -22.75 17.81 -26.72
C VAL A 54 -21.41 18.34 -26.25
N PHE A 55 -20.40 17.48 -26.30
CA PHE A 55 -19.03 17.82 -25.92
C PHE A 55 -18.16 17.89 -27.17
N PHE A 56 -17.79 19.11 -27.57
CA PHE A 56 -16.91 19.39 -28.69
C PHE A 56 -15.44 19.28 -28.28
N THR A 57 -14.70 18.43 -28.99
CA THR A 57 -13.25 18.34 -28.84
C THR A 57 -12.54 19.11 -29.96
N PRO A 58 -11.49 19.89 -29.65
CA PRO A 58 -10.88 20.79 -30.62
C PRO A 58 -9.96 20.04 -31.59
N GLY A 59 -9.96 20.48 -32.85
CA GLY A 59 -8.98 20.08 -33.86
C GLY A 59 -7.79 21.03 -33.90
N ARG A 60 -7.17 21.17 -35.08
CA ARG A 60 -6.09 22.14 -35.32
C ARG A 60 -6.57 23.56 -35.01
N THR A 61 -5.81 24.27 -34.19
CA THR A 61 -6.10 25.65 -33.73
C THR A 61 -5.40 26.67 -34.63
N ILE A 62 -6.02 27.81 -34.86
CA ILE A 62 -5.41 28.91 -35.62
C ILE A 62 -4.57 29.77 -34.66
N ARG A 63 -3.25 29.88 -34.92
CA ARG A 63 -2.35 30.79 -34.18
C ARG A 63 -2.43 32.22 -34.73
N GLY A 64 -2.04 33.19 -33.91
CA GLY A 64 -2.20 34.63 -34.20
C GLY A 64 -3.48 35.27 -33.64
N LYS A 65 -4.33 34.49 -32.98
CA LYS A 65 -5.44 34.98 -32.13
C LYS A 65 -5.15 34.67 -30.66
N SER A 66 -5.79 35.40 -29.75
CA SER A 66 -5.72 35.11 -28.31
C SER A 66 -6.29 33.72 -28.03
N VAL A 67 -5.49 32.87 -27.38
CA VAL A 67 -5.92 31.57 -26.85
C VAL A 67 -6.38 31.71 -25.39
N PRO A 68 -7.29 30.86 -24.88
CA PRO A 68 -7.87 29.67 -25.50
C PRO A 68 -8.89 29.96 -26.61
N ILE A 69 -8.97 29.09 -27.62
CA ILE A 69 -9.98 29.15 -28.69
C ILE A 69 -10.93 27.96 -28.54
N PHE A 70 -12.18 28.24 -28.17
CA PHE A 70 -13.24 27.23 -28.02
C PHE A 70 -13.90 26.93 -29.36
N GLN A 71 -13.35 25.96 -30.08
CA GLN A 71 -13.88 25.54 -31.38
C GLN A 71 -15.34 25.09 -31.26
N ARG A 72 -16.15 25.39 -32.28
CA ARG A 72 -17.59 25.09 -32.34
C ARG A 72 -18.47 25.75 -31.26
N SER A 73 -17.94 26.66 -30.45
CA SER A 73 -18.75 27.44 -29.49
C SER A 73 -19.83 28.31 -30.17
N LYS A 74 -19.65 28.65 -31.46
CA LYS A 74 -20.72 29.29 -32.25
C LYS A 74 -21.96 28.42 -32.43
N TYR A 75 -21.84 27.10 -32.27
CA TYR A 75 -22.97 26.17 -32.46
C TYR A 75 -23.92 26.19 -31.27
N PHE A 76 -23.49 26.72 -30.12
CA PHE A 76 -24.27 26.73 -28.89
C PHE A 76 -25.62 27.44 -29.11
N GLY A 77 -25.62 28.54 -29.87
CA GLY A 77 -26.87 29.25 -30.22
C GLY A 77 -27.80 28.50 -31.17
N PHE A 78 -27.34 27.47 -31.88
CA PHE A 78 -28.18 26.61 -32.73
C PHE A 78 -28.60 25.32 -32.02
N LEU A 79 -28.09 25.10 -30.80
CA LEU A 79 -28.23 23.89 -29.98
C LEU A 79 -28.70 24.25 -28.56
N GLU A 80 -29.52 25.30 -28.43
CA GLU A 80 -30.00 25.83 -27.14
C GLU A 80 -30.81 24.81 -26.31
N ASP A 81 -31.34 23.77 -26.96
CA ASP A 81 -32.04 22.65 -26.31
C ASP A 81 -31.07 21.65 -25.63
N TYR A 82 -29.76 21.79 -25.83
CA TYR A 82 -28.73 20.87 -25.35
C TYR A 82 -27.68 21.55 -24.48
N ASN A 83 -27.14 20.80 -23.53
CA ASN A 83 -25.96 21.21 -22.77
C ASN A 83 -24.72 21.15 -23.67
N CYS A 84 -24.15 22.30 -24.03
CA CYS A 84 -23.02 22.37 -24.95
C CYS A 84 -21.72 22.68 -24.21
N ILE A 85 -20.66 21.91 -24.50
CA ILE A 85 -19.35 22.04 -23.86
C ILE A 85 -18.27 22.04 -24.95
N SER A 86 -17.29 22.93 -24.84
CA SER A 86 -16.11 22.98 -25.70
C SER A 86 -14.86 23.16 -24.83
N CYS A 87 -13.77 22.50 -25.20
CA CYS A 87 -12.50 22.59 -24.49
C CYS A 87 -11.37 23.08 -25.38
N PHE A 88 -10.29 23.54 -24.75
CA PHE A 88 -9.03 23.89 -25.40
C PHE A 88 -7.93 22.94 -24.95
N ASP A 89 -7.03 22.56 -25.86
CA ASP A 89 -5.90 21.69 -25.54
C ASP A 89 -4.83 22.44 -24.73
N PRO A 90 -4.62 22.13 -23.44
CA PRO A 90 -3.68 22.86 -22.59
C PRO A 90 -2.22 22.67 -23.02
N THR A 91 -1.93 21.62 -23.79
CA THR A 91 -0.59 21.38 -24.34
C THR A 91 -0.15 22.55 -25.23
N LEU A 92 -1.11 23.22 -25.87
CA LEU A 92 -0.90 24.40 -26.72
C LEU A 92 -0.47 25.65 -25.94
N PHE A 93 -0.54 25.68 -24.61
CA PHE A 93 0.03 26.78 -23.83
C PHE A 93 1.56 26.71 -23.73
N LYS A 94 2.16 25.55 -24.01
CA LYS A 94 3.60 25.33 -23.89
C LYS A 94 4.42 26.00 -25.00
N ASP A 95 3.78 26.27 -26.14
CA ASP A 95 4.44 26.86 -27.30
C ASP A 95 3.41 27.66 -28.13
N SER A 96 3.75 28.91 -28.48
CA SER A 96 2.85 29.83 -29.18
C SER A 96 2.69 29.52 -30.66
N GLU A 97 3.53 28.68 -31.26
CA GLU A 97 3.53 28.34 -32.68
C GLU A 97 2.84 27.01 -32.96
N MET A 98 2.91 26.06 -32.02
CA MET A 98 2.32 24.73 -32.14
C MET A 98 0.81 24.85 -32.34
N ASN A 99 0.25 24.38 -33.44
CA ASN A 99 -1.19 24.57 -33.75
C ASN A 99 -2.05 23.34 -33.46
N LEU A 100 -1.45 22.21 -33.08
CA LEU A 100 -2.13 20.96 -32.77
C LEU A 100 -1.28 20.12 -31.83
N ALA A 101 -1.88 19.52 -30.81
CA ALA A 101 -1.15 18.74 -29.81
C ALA A 101 -1.92 17.55 -29.20
N TRP A 102 -3.13 17.23 -29.69
CA TRP A 102 -3.92 16.04 -29.34
C TRP A 102 -4.04 15.74 -27.82
N PHE A 103 -4.02 16.77 -26.96
CA PHE A 103 -4.02 16.64 -25.51
C PHE A 103 -2.89 15.74 -24.98
N GLN A 104 -1.73 15.75 -25.64
CA GLN A 104 -0.60 14.89 -25.27
C GLN A 104 0.05 15.31 -23.96
N GLY A 105 0.00 16.58 -23.59
CA GLY A 105 0.56 17.09 -22.34
C GLY A 105 2.08 16.97 -22.29
N GLU A 106 2.59 16.17 -21.35
CA GLU A 106 4.00 16.03 -21.03
C GLU A 106 4.40 14.55 -20.98
N ARG A 107 5.70 14.24 -21.01
CA ARG A 107 6.21 12.87 -20.88
C ARG A 107 5.54 12.09 -19.73
N GLY A 108 5.45 12.66 -18.54
CA GLY A 108 4.84 12.03 -17.36
C GLY A 108 3.32 12.19 -17.23
N ARG A 109 2.69 13.03 -18.06
CA ARG A 109 1.27 13.42 -17.89
C ARG A 109 0.54 13.48 -19.21
N PHE A 110 -0.49 12.65 -19.35
CA PHE A 110 -1.29 12.60 -20.56
C PHE A 110 -2.63 13.34 -20.35
N TYR A 111 -2.74 14.54 -20.89
CA TYR A 111 -3.85 15.46 -20.59
C TYR A 111 -5.20 14.94 -21.07
N ALA A 112 -5.27 14.17 -22.18
CA ALA A 112 -6.54 13.61 -22.64
C ALA A 112 -7.15 12.66 -21.60
N LEU A 113 -6.30 11.86 -20.92
CA LEU A 113 -6.72 10.97 -19.86
C LEU A 113 -7.10 11.71 -18.58
N GLU A 114 -6.40 12.82 -18.25
CA GLU A 114 -6.76 13.66 -17.11
C GLU A 114 -8.13 14.32 -17.31
N VAL A 115 -8.39 14.91 -18.48
CA VAL A 115 -9.70 15.50 -18.84
C VAL A 115 -10.79 14.43 -18.82
N ALA A 116 -10.54 13.24 -19.39
CA ALA A 116 -11.50 12.16 -19.36
C ALA A 116 -11.85 11.72 -17.93
N LYS A 117 -10.87 11.59 -17.03
CA LYS A 117 -11.14 11.25 -15.63
C LYS A 117 -12.00 12.30 -14.94
N LEU A 118 -11.63 13.58 -15.06
CA LEU A 118 -12.41 14.69 -14.49
C LEU A 118 -13.86 14.69 -15.01
N TRP A 119 -14.03 14.49 -16.31
CA TRP A 119 -15.34 14.45 -16.94
C TRP A 119 -16.17 13.23 -16.52
N GLY A 120 -15.56 12.03 -16.47
CA GLY A 120 -16.23 10.81 -16.05
C GLY A 120 -16.69 10.85 -14.58
N GLU A 121 -15.87 11.43 -13.70
CA GLU A 121 -16.24 11.70 -12.31
C GLU A 121 -17.43 12.66 -12.22
N PHE A 122 -17.41 13.74 -13.00
CA PHE A 122 -18.52 14.69 -13.07
C PHE A 122 -19.82 14.07 -13.58
N VAL A 123 -19.78 13.34 -14.70
CA VAL A 123 -20.94 12.63 -15.27
C VAL A 123 -21.55 11.68 -14.25
N LYS A 124 -20.72 10.96 -13.50
CA LYS A 124 -21.17 10.04 -12.45
C LYS A 124 -21.80 10.79 -11.28
N GLU A 125 -21.16 11.85 -10.80
CA GLU A 125 -21.58 12.60 -9.61
C GLU A 125 -22.93 13.27 -9.82
N ILE A 126 -23.15 13.92 -10.98
CA ILE A 126 -24.44 14.53 -11.29
C ILE A 126 -25.41 13.54 -11.97
N GLN A 127 -25.02 12.28 -12.14
CA GLN A 127 -25.87 11.22 -12.69
C GLN A 127 -26.42 11.54 -14.11
N ILE A 128 -25.59 12.13 -14.97
CA ILE A 128 -25.96 12.35 -16.38
C ILE A 128 -26.10 10.97 -17.04
N ASN A 129 -27.24 10.72 -17.71
CA ASN A 129 -27.42 9.49 -18.48
C ASN A 129 -26.42 9.44 -19.66
N PRO A 130 -25.45 8.50 -19.67
CA PRO A 130 -24.43 8.45 -20.71
C PRO A 130 -25.00 8.32 -22.12
N ALA A 131 -26.14 7.65 -22.30
CA ALA A 131 -26.79 7.47 -23.60
C ALA A 131 -27.28 8.79 -24.23
N LYS A 132 -27.34 9.87 -23.45
CA LYS A 132 -27.67 11.23 -23.92
C LYS A 132 -26.45 12.11 -24.15
N ILE A 133 -25.23 11.56 -24.10
CA ILE A 133 -23.99 12.30 -24.31
C ILE A 133 -23.45 12.00 -25.71
N LEU A 134 -23.20 13.06 -26.48
CA LEU A 134 -22.49 13.03 -27.74
C LEU A 134 -21.13 13.72 -27.60
N TYR A 135 -20.06 12.98 -27.83
CA TYR A 135 -18.73 13.55 -28.06
C TYR A 135 -18.55 13.82 -29.55
N TYR A 136 -18.30 15.07 -29.91
CA TYR A 136 -18.16 15.51 -31.29
C TYR A 136 -16.70 15.88 -31.57
N GLY A 137 -15.96 14.93 -32.15
CA GLY A 137 -14.54 15.07 -32.43
C GLY A 137 -14.22 15.00 -33.92
N THR A 138 -13.45 15.97 -34.42
CA THR A 138 -12.98 15.96 -35.82
C THR A 138 -11.47 16.18 -35.86
N SER A 139 -10.79 15.59 -36.82
CA SER A 139 -9.34 15.77 -37.00
C SER A 139 -8.61 15.48 -35.68
N GLY A 140 -7.88 16.46 -35.12
CA GLY A 140 -7.14 16.31 -33.87
C GLY A 140 -7.95 16.01 -32.61
N GLY A 141 -9.25 16.29 -32.64
CA GLY A 141 -10.13 16.11 -31.48
C GLY A 141 -10.49 14.65 -31.19
N GLY A 142 -10.23 13.73 -32.12
CA GLY A 142 -10.69 12.36 -32.01
C GLY A 142 -10.04 11.55 -30.89
N ILE A 143 -8.76 11.80 -30.56
CA ILE A 143 -8.09 11.13 -29.43
C ILE A 143 -8.80 11.48 -28.11
N LEU A 144 -9.01 12.77 -27.81
CA LEU A 144 -9.74 13.16 -26.60
C LEU A 144 -11.18 12.60 -26.61
N GLY A 145 -11.88 12.70 -27.74
CA GLY A 145 -13.25 12.17 -27.86
C GLY A 145 -13.34 10.68 -27.54
N PHE A 146 -12.37 9.90 -28.02
CA PHE A 146 -12.26 8.47 -27.72
C PHE A 146 -12.09 8.21 -26.22
N TYR A 147 -11.23 8.97 -25.54
CA TYR A 147 -11.01 8.83 -24.11
C TYR A 147 -12.23 9.24 -23.27
N LEU A 148 -12.92 10.30 -23.66
CA LEU A 148 -14.16 10.73 -23.02
C LEU A 148 -15.28 9.69 -23.16
N ALA A 149 -15.44 9.11 -24.35
CA ALA A 149 -16.42 8.06 -24.60
C ALA A 149 -16.11 6.79 -23.79
N LYS A 150 -14.84 6.41 -23.68
CA LYS A 150 -14.40 5.21 -22.93
C LYS A 150 -14.71 5.27 -21.44
N VAL A 151 -14.68 6.46 -20.83
CA VAL A 151 -15.02 6.65 -19.40
C VAL A 151 -16.52 6.86 -19.16
N THR A 152 -17.33 6.96 -20.22
CA THR A 152 -18.79 7.10 -20.15
C THR A 152 -19.49 6.05 -21.03
N PRO A 153 -19.54 4.78 -20.59
CA PRO A 153 -20.12 3.71 -21.38
C PRO A 153 -21.56 4.00 -21.82
N LYS A 154 -21.94 3.57 -23.03
CA LYS A 154 -23.21 3.81 -23.75
C LYS A 154 -23.38 5.20 -24.35
N SER A 155 -22.44 6.11 -24.16
CA SER A 155 -22.41 7.39 -24.90
C SER A 155 -22.22 7.20 -26.40
N THR A 156 -22.34 8.30 -27.16
CA THR A 156 -22.05 8.30 -28.59
C THR A 156 -20.82 9.15 -28.88
N LEU A 157 -19.88 8.60 -29.64
CA LEU A 157 -18.74 9.31 -30.19
C LEU A 157 -18.92 9.49 -31.68
N TYR A 158 -19.01 10.75 -32.14
CA TYR A 158 -18.87 11.10 -33.54
C TYR A 158 -17.42 11.47 -33.84
N MET A 159 -16.82 10.78 -34.80
CA MET A 159 -15.48 11.02 -35.33
C MET A 159 -15.55 11.40 -36.79
N SER A 160 -14.79 12.42 -37.21
CA SER A 160 -14.59 12.68 -38.64
C SER A 160 -13.18 13.11 -39.02
N ASN A 161 -12.65 12.53 -40.10
CA ASN A 161 -11.30 12.75 -40.63
C ASN A 161 -10.21 12.75 -39.54
N VAL A 162 -10.31 11.82 -38.57
CA VAL A 162 -9.50 11.84 -37.34
C VAL A 162 -8.09 11.30 -37.57
N GLN A 163 -7.10 11.91 -36.90
CA GLN A 163 -5.79 11.27 -36.72
C GLN A 163 -5.86 10.20 -35.63
N THR A 164 -5.94 8.93 -36.03
CA THR A 164 -6.04 7.78 -35.12
C THR A 164 -4.71 7.37 -34.50
N ASP A 165 -3.59 7.83 -35.07
CA ASP A 165 -2.24 7.59 -34.59
C ASP A 165 -1.36 8.80 -34.92
N ILE A 166 -0.97 9.59 -33.93
CA ILE A 166 -0.27 10.85 -34.17
C ILE A 166 1.08 10.68 -34.87
N ARG A 167 1.66 9.46 -34.80
CA ARG A 167 2.95 9.14 -35.42
C ARG A 167 2.85 8.98 -36.93
N ASN A 168 1.66 8.72 -37.44
CA ASN A 168 1.36 8.61 -38.86
C ASN A 168 0.88 9.94 -39.47
N TYR A 169 0.93 11.03 -38.70
CA TYR A 169 0.57 12.37 -39.17
C TYR A 169 1.78 13.08 -39.85
N ASP A 170 1.66 14.38 -40.12
CA ASP A 170 2.74 15.22 -40.63
C ASP A 170 3.96 15.25 -39.71
N ALA A 171 5.13 14.96 -40.28
CA ALA A 171 6.39 14.86 -39.56
C ALA A 171 6.81 16.17 -38.88
N LYS A 172 6.52 17.34 -39.48
CA LYS A 172 6.87 18.64 -38.88
C LYS A 172 6.05 18.90 -37.63
N THR A 173 4.75 18.61 -37.68
CA THR A 173 3.84 18.74 -36.54
C THR A 173 4.23 17.77 -35.43
N LEU A 174 4.57 16.52 -35.78
CA LEU A 174 5.06 15.52 -34.82
C LEU A 174 6.38 15.95 -34.17
N GLN A 175 7.33 16.46 -34.95
CA GLN A 175 8.60 17.00 -34.44
C GLN A 175 8.40 18.12 -33.43
N LYS A 176 7.60 19.13 -33.79
CA LYS A 176 7.31 20.25 -32.89
C LYS A 176 6.66 19.76 -31.58
N LEU A 177 5.75 18.79 -31.66
CA LEU A 177 5.16 18.18 -30.47
C LEU A 177 6.21 17.46 -29.61
N VAL A 178 7.10 16.66 -30.21
CA VAL A 178 8.15 15.94 -29.49
C VAL A 178 9.11 16.89 -28.79
N ASP A 179 9.52 17.96 -29.47
CA ASP A 179 10.41 18.96 -28.91
C ASP A 179 9.78 19.66 -27.69
N VAL A 180 8.50 20.04 -27.80
CA VAL A 180 7.78 20.80 -26.76
C VAL A 180 7.31 19.92 -25.59
N SER A 181 6.70 18.77 -25.86
CA SER A 181 6.04 17.92 -24.85
C SER A 181 6.93 16.81 -24.30
N PHE A 182 7.98 16.44 -25.02
CA PHE A 182 8.81 15.27 -24.73
C PHE A 182 10.31 15.57 -24.73
N CYS A 183 10.69 16.85 -24.68
CA CYS A 183 12.08 17.32 -24.61
C CYS A 183 12.96 16.76 -25.75
N GLY A 184 12.40 16.59 -26.94
CA GLY A 184 13.11 16.06 -28.10
C GLY A 184 13.30 14.53 -28.10
N ASP A 185 12.74 13.79 -27.14
CA ASP A 185 12.88 12.33 -27.07
C ASP A 185 11.98 11.62 -28.09
N PHE A 186 12.46 11.57 -29.33
CA PHE A 186 11.81 10.90 -30.45
C PHE A 186 11.71 9.39 -30.26
N ASP A 187 12.71 8.78 -29.63
CA ASP A 187 12.75 7.34 -29.40
C ASP A 187 11.63 6.91 -28.46
N TYR A 188 11.31 7.71 -27.44
CA TYR A 188 10.17 7.47 -26.57
C TYR A 188 8.84 7.41 -27.36
N VAL A 189 8.61 8.35 -28.28
CA VAL A 189 7.37 8.42 -29.07
C VAL A 189 7.32 7.33 -30.14
N LYS A 190 8.44 7.04 -30.81
CA LYS A 190 8.52 6.03 -31.86
C LYS A 190 8.41 4.61 -31.33
N ASN A 191 9.08 4.31 -30.21
CA ASN A 191 9.10 2.97 -29.61
C ASN A 191 7.88 2.68 -28.74
N ALA A 192 6.94 3.63 -28.63
CA ALA A 192 5.66 3.39 -28.00
C ALA A 192 4.90 2.27 -28.73
N GLY A 193 4.64 1.15 -28.05
CA GLY A 193 3.84 0.06 -28.64
C GLY A 193 2.39 0.50 -28.94
N GLU A 194 1.67 -0.29 -29.73
CA GLU A 194 0.24 -0.06 -30.03
C GLU A 194 -0.64 -0.14 -28.78
N THR A 195 -0.14 -0.73 -27.70
CA THR A 195 -0.76 -0.81 -26.37
C THR A 195 -0.49 0.42 -25.49
N GLN A 196 0.29 1.40 -25.96
CA GLN A 196 0.47 2.68 -25.30
C GLN A 196 -0.57 3.67 -25.84
N ASN A 197 -1.76 3.64 -25.25
CA ASN A 197 -2.97 4.30 -25.73
C ASN A 197 -2.87 5.84 -25.86
N ARG A 198 -1.76 6.48 -25.48
CA ARG A 198 -1.64 7.95 -25.56
C ARG A 198 -1.44 8.46 -26.98
N PHE A 199 -0.66 7.77 -27.80
CA PHE A 199 -0.28 8.23 -29.14
C PHE A 199 -1.18 7.69 -30.24
N THR A 200 -1.94 6.63 -29.94
CA THR A 200 -2.76 5.91 -30.91
C THR A 200 -4.02 5.35 -30.25
N ILE A 201 -5.10 5.35 -31.01
CA ILE A 201 -6.35 4.64 -30.70
C ILE A 201 -6.53 3.38 -31.58
N ASN A 202 -5.53 3.04 -32.41
CA ASN A 202 -5.54 1.80 -33.19
C ASN A 202 -5.50 0.58 -32.26
N GLY A 203 -6.36 -0.41 -32.51
CA GLY A 203 -6.45 -1.60 -31.65
C GLY A 203 -7.20 -1.37 -30.35
N HIS A 204 -7.79 -0.19 -30.16
CA HIS A 204 -8.56 0.15 -28.97
C HIS A 204 -10.03 0.29 -29.29
N SER A 205 -10.87 -0.23 -28.40
CA SER A 205 -12.32 -0.07 -28.43
C SER A 205 -12.86 0.19 -27.02
N GLY A 206 -14.17 0.41 -26.91
CA GLY A 206 -14.86 0.65 -25.64
C GLY A 206 -16.37 0.58 -25.80
N ALA A 207 -17.06 0.36 -24.67
CA ALA A 207 -18.51 0.13 -24.62
C ALA A 207 -19.31 1.42 -24.85
N PHE A 208 -19.22 2.01 -26.03
CA PHE A 208 -19.97 3.18 -26.48
C PHE A 208 -20.37 3.02 -27.95
N ASN A 209 -21.28 3.86 -28.43
CA ASN A 209 -21.67 3.92 -29.84
C ASN A 209 -20.67 4.77 -30.61
N LEU A 210 -20.15 4.27 -31.73
CA LEU A 210 -19.22 5.00 -32.59
C LEU A 210 -19.90 5.35 -33.91
N VAL A 211 -19.84 6.62 -34.30
CA VAL A 211 -20.14 7.07 -35.67
C VAL A 211 -18.85 7.63 -36.25
N TYR A 212 -18.26 6.95 -37.23
CA TYR A 212 -17.02 7.36 -37.87
C TYR A 212 -17.30 7.77 -39.32
N ALA A 213 -17.29 9.08 -39.59
CA ALA A 213 -17.45 9.65 -40.92
C ALA A 213 -16.12 10.05 -41.56
N GLN A 214 -15.78 9.48 -42.71
CA GLN A 214 -14.52 9.72 -43.40
C GLN A 214 -14.76 10.19 -44.84
N ASN A 215 -14.23 11.36 -45.19
CA ASN A 215 -14.18 11.80 -46.59
C ASN A 215 -13.08 11.01 -47.30
N LYS A 216 -13.41 10.28 -48.36
CA LYS A 216 -12.44 9.49 -49.12
C LYS A 216 -11.55 10.36 -50.02
N VAL A 217 -11.97 11.59 -50.34
CA VAL A 217 -11.14 12.55 -51.09
C VAL A 217 -9.90 12.98 -50.29
N ASP A 218 -9.94 12.85 -48.96
CA ASP A 218 -8.77 13.05 -48.10
C ASP A 218 -7.92 11.77 -48.03
N ASP A 219 -7.18 11.50 -49.12
CA ASP A 219 -6.32 10.31 -49.26
C ASP A 219 -5.39 10.13 -48.05
N PHE A 220 -4.81 11.22 -47.56
CA PHE A 220 -3.86 11.16 -46.46
C PHE A 220 -4.50 10.56 -45.20
N HIS A 221 -5.64 11.08 -44.76
CA HIS A 221 -6.29 10.57 -43.55
C HIS A 221 -7.00 9.24 -43.80
N TYR A 222 -7.56 9.04 -45.00
CA TYR A 222 -8.20 7.80 -45.39
C TYR A 222 -7.24 6.61 -45.28
N PHE A 223 -6.05 6.71 -45.89
CA PHE A 223 -5.08 5.61 -45.91
C PHE A 223 -4.20 5.55 -44.65
N ASN A 224 -3.77 6.68 -44.06
CA ASN A 224 -2.84 6.65 -42.92
C ASN A 224 -3.50 6.51 -41.56
N HIS A 225 -4.79 6.80 -41.45
CA HIS A 225 -5.52 6.77 -40.18
C HIS A 225 -6.74 5.87 -40.23
N TYR A 226 -7.73 6.19 -41.08
CA TYR A 226 -9.01 5.51 -41.08
C TYR A 226 -8.90 4.02 -41.43
N LYS A 227 -8.30 3.67 -42.58
CA LYS A 227 -8.11 2.26 -42.97
C LYS A 227 -7.30 1.46 -41.96
N LYS A 228 -6.16 1.99 -41.52
CA LYS A 228 -5.31 1.35 -40.50
C LYS A 228 -6.05 1.13 -39.19
N TRP A 229 -6.87 2.09 -38.77
CA TRP A 229 -7.69 1.95 -37.57
C TRP A 229 -8.75 0.86 -37.74
N ARG A 230 -9.47 0.86 -38.87
CA ARG A 230 -10.51 -0.12 -39.17
C ARG A 230 -9.96 -1.55 -39.25
N GLU A 231 -8.77 -1.73 -39.81
CA GLU A 231 -8.08 -3.03 -39.89
C GLU A 231 -7.59 -3.53 -38.54
N LYS A 232 -7.09 -2.63 -37.68
CA LYS A 232 -6.46 -3.01 -36.40
C LYS A 232 -7.42 -3.09 -35.23
N THR A 233 -8.61 -2.50 -35.33
CA THR A 233 -9.51 -2.35 -34.19
C THR A 233 -10.53 -3.46 -34.12
N ASP A 234 -10.50 -4.21 -33.01
CA ASP A 234 -11.57 -5.15 -32.67
C ASP A 234 -12.85 -4.39 -32.32
N LEU A 235 -13.85 -4.50 -33.20
CA LEU A 235 -15.13 -3.81 -33.06
C LEU A 235 -16.03 -4.43 -31.97
N THR A 236 -15.71 -5.61 -31.44
CA THR A 236 -16.60 -6.39 -30.54
C THR A 236 -16.96 -5.71 -29.23
N TYR A 237 -16.19 -4.70 -28.81
CA TYR A 237 -16.44 -3.97 -27.56
C TYR A 237 -17.27 -2.69 -27.73
N PHE A 238 -17.57 -2.26 -28.96
CA PHE A 238 -18.50 -1.13 -29.18
C PHE A 238 -19.95 -1.58 -29.00
N GLU A 239 -20.81 -0.66 -28.55
CA GLU A 239 -22.27 -0.90 -28.50
C GLU A 239 -22.87 -0.94 -29.92
N SER A 240 -22.41 -0.04 -30.78
CA SER A 240 -22.66 -0.05 -32.22
C SER A 240 -21.55 0.73 -32.92
N VAL A 241 -21.29 0.42 -34.19
CA VAL A 241 -20.37 1.18 -35.03
C VAL A 241 -21.07 1.53 -36.34
N LYS A 242 -21.08 2.80 -36.70
CA LYS A 242 -21.58 3.30 -37.98
C LYS A 242 -20.43 3.94 -38.75
N PHE A 243 -20.01 3.30 -39.84
CA PHE A 243 -19.08 3.90 -40.78
C PHE A 243 -19.84 4.68 -41.84
N ILE A 244 -19.37 5.89 -42.12
CA ILE A 244 -19.91 6.77 -43.16
C ILE A 244 -18.73 7.18 -44.04
N GLU A 245 -18.57 6.53 -45.19
CA GLU A 245 -17.58 6.92 -46.19
C GLU A 245 -18.27 7.79 -47.23
N TYR A 246 -17.72 8.96 -47.56
CA TYR A 246 -18.37 9.89 -48.49
C TYR A 246 -17.34 10.60 -49.39
N ASP A 247 -17.81 11.18 -50.48
CA ASP A 247 -16.97 11.90 -51.45
C ASP A 247 -17.40 13.36 -51.55
N ASP A 248 -16.66 14.24 -50.88
CA ASP A 248 -16.86 15.70 -50.96
C ASP A 248 -15.57 16.42 -51.36
N PRO A 249 -15.36 16.70 -52.66
CA PRO A 249 -14.20 17.44 -53.13
C PRO A 249 -14.12 18.89 -52.62
N ILE A 250 -15.26 19.48 -52.21
CA ILE A 250 -15.32 20.88 -51.78
C ILE A 250 -14.75 21.01 -50.36
N SER A 251 -15.19 20.15 -49.43
CA SER A 251 -14.67 20.17 -48.07
C SER A 251 -13.28 19.52 -47.96
N GLY A 252 -13.02 18.46 -48.73
CA GLY A 252 -11.75 17.70 -48.64
C GLY A 252 -11.47 17.24 -47.20
N HIS A 253 -10.33 17.64 -46.63
CA HIS A 253 -10.02 17.41 -45.21
C HIS A 253 -10.85 18.28 -44.25
N GLY A 254 -11.30 19.45 -44.71
CA GLY A 254 -11.98 20.45 -43.90
C GLY A 254 -13.29 19.95 -43.30
N PRO A 255 -13.80 20.61 -42.25
CA PRO A 255 -15.10 20.28 -41.70
C PRO A 255 -16.20 20.56 -42.73
N LEU A 256 -17.32 19.86 -42.60
CA LEU A 256 -18.55 20.20 -43.31
C LEU A 256 -19.07 21.58 -42.88
N SER A 257 -20.06 22.11 -43.60
CA SER A 257 -20.69 23.37 -43.22
C SER A 257 -21.26 23.32 -41.79
N ALA A 258 -21.32 24.47 -41.11
CA ALA A 258 -21.89 24.53 -39.75
C ALA A 258 -23.35 24.02 -39.70
N GLU A 259 -24.13 24.30 -40.74
CA GLU A 259 -25.50 23.78 -40.89
C GLU A 259 -25.51 22.25 -40.97
N SER A 260 -24.60 21.67 -41.77
CA SER A 260 -24.40 20.23 -41.89
C SER A 260 -24.01 19.59 -40.55
N GLU A 261 -23.01 20.14 -39.84
CA GLU A 261 -22.58 19.62 -38.54
C GLU A 261 -23.70 19.69 -37.48
N VAL A 262 -24.47 20.78 -37.44
CA VAL A 262 -25.64 20.92 -36.56
C VAL A 262 -26.74 19.89 -36.89
N LYS A 263 -27.02 19.65 -38.18
CA LYS A 263 -27.96 18.60 -38.61
C LYS A 263 -27.51 17.21 -38.18
N ILE A 264 -26.21 16.91 -38.26
CA ILE A 264 -25.64 15.64 -37.78
C ILE A 264 -25.81 15.50 -36.27
N ILE A 265 -25.47 16.54 -35.49
CA ILE A 265 -25.59 16.53 -34.03
C ILE A 265 -27.03 16.27 -33.59
N ARG A 266 -27.98 17.03 -34.15
CA ARG A 266 -29.41 16.84 -33.87
C ARG A 266 -29.89 15.47 -34.34
N GLY A 267 -29.45 15.03 -35.51
CA GLY A 267 -29.79 13.70 -36.04
C GLY A 267 -29.37 12.57 -35.11
N ILE A 268 -28.16 12.64 -34.55
CA ILE A 268 -27.66 11.63 -33.61
C ILE A 268 -28.45 11.67 -32.29
N LEU A 269 -28.60 12.86 -31.67
CA LEU A 269 -29.20 12.99 -30.35
C LEU A 269 -30.72 12.81 -30.33
N ASP A 270 -31.41 13.27 -31.38
CA ASP A 270 -32.85 13.12 -31.55
C ASP A 270 -33.23 11.81 -32.28
N GLN A 271 -32.24 10.99 -32.66
CA GLN A 271 -32.44 9.75 -33.42
C GLN A 271 -33.19 9.95 -34.76
N LYS A 272 -32.85 11.03 -35.48
CA LYS A 272 -33.40 11.36 -36.82
C LYS A 272 -32.39 11.03 -37.91
N ASN A 273 -32.85 10.86 -39.16
CA ASN A 273 -31.95 10.66 -40.29
C ASN A 273 -31.14 11.95 -40.57
N TYR A 274 -29.82 11.83 -40.66
CA TYR A 274 -28.87 12.90 -41.02
C TYR A 274 -27.94 12.50 -42.17
N GLU A 275 -28.21 11.37 -42.82
CA GLU A 275 -27.33 10.75 -43.82
C GLU A 275 -27.31 11.56 -45.13
N SER A 276 -28.42 12.23 -45.44
CA SER A 276 -28.55 13.14 -46.58
C SER A 276 -27.59 14.34 -46.54
N VAL A 277 -26.93 14.58 -45.41
CA VAL A 277 -25.90 15.62 -45.27
C VAL A 277 -24.61 15.24 -46.01
N PHE A 278 -24.35 13.95 -46.21
CA PHE A 278 -23.12 13.45 -46.82
C PHE A 278 -23.30 13.20 -48.34
N PRO A 279 -22.48 13.82 -49.20
CA PRO A 279 -22.55 13.58 -50.65
C PRO A 279 -21.91 12.23 -51.02
N ASN A 280 -22.53 11.50 -51.95
CA ASN A 280 -22.02 10.21 -52.46
C ASN A 280 -21.64 9.22 -51.34
N VAL A 281 -22.56 9.06 -50.39
CA VAL A 281 -22.31 8.35 -49.13
C VAL A 281 -22.47 6.83 -49.26
N ASP A 282 -21.56 6.10 -48.64
CA ASP A 282 -21.65 4.68 -48.33
C ASP A 282 -21.71 4.50 -46.81
N ILE A 283 -22.68 3.71 -46.33
CA ILE A 283 -22.96 3.55 -44.90
C ILE A 283 -22.92 2.08 -44.53
N GLU A 284 -22.05 1.75 -43.60
CA GLU A 284 -21.99 0.44 -42.97
C GLU A 284 -22.40 0.56 -41.50
N ASN A 285 -23.48 -0.13 -41.11
CA ASN A 285 -23.86 -0.28 -39.72
C ASN A 285 -23.39 -1.65 -39.22
N VAL A 286 -22.44 -1.64 -38.30
CA VAL A 286 -21.97 -2.83 -37.59
C VAL A 286 -22.61 -2.84 -36.22
N PHE A 287 -23.40 -3.88 -35.95
CA PHE A 287 -23.84 -4.23 -34.60
C PHE A 287 -22.98 -5.43 -34.19
N PRO A 288 -21.84 -5.19 -33.52
CA PRO A 288 -20.92 -6.28 -33.21
C PRO A 288 -21.68 -7.33 -32.42
N LYS A 289 -21.59 -8.61 -32.84
CA LYS A 289 -21.98 -9.70 -31.95
C LYS A 289 -21.12 -9.53 -30.72
N LYS A 290 -21.72 -9.02 -29.65
CA LYS A 290 -21.09 -9.00 -28.34
C LYS A 290 -20.61 -10.43 -28.15
N LYS A 291 -19.29 -10.65 -27.98
CA LYS A 291 -18.84 -11.91 -27.36
C LYS A 291 -19.78 -12.09 -26.20
N ASP A 292 -20.57 -13.20 -26.20
CA ASP A 292 -21.66 -13.47 -25.26
C ASP A 292 -21.43 -12.65 -24.03
N GLU A 293 -22.33 -11.70 -23.70
CA GLU A 293 -22.22 -10.87 -22.50
C GLU A 293 -21.66 -11.77 -21.40
N VAL A 294 -20.34 -11.68 -21.20
CA VAL A 294 -19.73 -12.25 -20.03
C VAL A 294 -20.27 -11.25 -19.05
N SER A 295 -21.40 -11.59 -18.41
CA SER A 295 -21.78 -11.00 -17.13
C SER A 295 -20.44 -10.87 -16.43
N SER A 296 -19.97 -9.63 -16.28
CA SER A 296 -18.55 -9.40 -16.05
C SER A 296 -18.23 -10.23 -14.83
N LYS A 297 -17.53 -11.36 -15.02
CA LYS A 297 -17.62 -12.43 -14.02
C LYS A 297 -17.13 -11.76 -12.75
N SER A 298 -17.93 -11.76 -11.70
CA SER A 298 -17.59 -11.04 -10.50
C SER A 298 -17.79 -11.90 -9.28
N PHE A 299 -17.06 -11.56 -8.22
CA PHE A 299 -17.20 -12.21 -6.94
C PHE A 299 -16.83 -11.24 -5.84
N PHE A 300 -17.41 -11.43 -4.66
CA PHE A 300 -17.08 -10.63 -3.49
C PHE A 300 -15.89 -11.23 -2.75
N LEU A 301 -14.78 -10.50 -2.70
CA LEU A 301 -13.61 -10.84 -1.91
C LEU A 301 -13.78 -10.30 -0.48
N LYS A 302 -13.75 -11.20 0.50
CA LYS A 302 -13.80 -10.86 1.93
C LYS A 302 -12.40 -10.59 2.49
N HIS A 303 -12.32 -9.68 3.44
CA HIS A 303 -11.12 -9.38 4.23
C HIS A 303 -11.52 -9.10 5.68
N SER A 304 -10.69 -9.44 6.66
CA SER A 304 -11.01 -9.25 8.09
C SER A 304 -11.02 -7.78 8.52
N ALA A 305 -10.10 -6.99 7.96
CA ALA A 305 -9.95 -5.56 8.26
C ALA A 305 -10.66 -4.60 7.28
N PHE A 306 -11.23 -5.09 6.17
CA PHE A 306 -11.82 -4.24 5.13
C PHE A 306 -13.20 -4.74 4.69
N PRO A 307 -14.10 -3.84 4.23
CA PRO A 307 -15.37 -4.24 3.64
C PRO A 307 -15.19 -5.21 2.48
N SER A 308 -16.16 -6.12 2.33
CA SER A 308 -16.21 -7.02 1.17
C SER A 308 -16.25 -6.22 -0.12
N ARG A 309 -15.43 -6.62 -1.08
CA ARG A 309 -15.25 -5.88 -2.32
C ARG A 309 -15.59 -6.75 -3.51
N GLU A 310 -16.37 -6.22 -4.44
CA GLU A 310 -16.60 -6.86 -5.72
C GLU A 310 -15.33 -6.82 -6.57
N ILE A 311 -14.90 -8.00 -7.02
CA ILE A 311 -13.77 -8.21 -7.92
C ILE A 311 -14.34 -8.63 -9.27
N ILE A 312 -14.01 -7.89 -10.31
CA ILE A 312 -14.54 -8.08 -11.67
C ILE A 312 -13.40 -8.59 -12.56
N PHE A 313 -13.72 -9.56 -13.43
CA PHE A 313 -12.79 -10.06 -14.45
C PHE A 313 -12.69 -9.13 -15.68
N PRO A 314 -11.51 -9.01 -16.32
CA PRO A 314 -10.22 -9.54 -15.89
C PRO A 314 -9.73 -8.82 -14.63
N ILE A 315 -9.09 -9.56 -13.72
CA ILE A 315 -8.80 -9.04 -12.39
C ILE A 315 -7.65 -8.03 -12.46
N ASN A 316 -7.85 -6.83 -11.90
CA ASN A 316 -6.73 -5.92 -11.65
C ASN A 316 -5.95 -6.41 -10.41
N TRP A 317 -4.93 -7.23 -10.62
CA TRP A 317 -4.07 -7.79 -9.57
C TRP A 317 -3.22 -6.76 -8.83
N SER A 318 -3.12 -5.54 -9.36
CA SER A 318 -2.43 -4.40 -8.73
C SER A 318 -3.37 -3.47 -7.94
N GLN A 319 -4.68 -3.73 -7.92
CA GLN A 319 -5.65 -2.83 -7.29
C GLN A 319 -5.36 -2.61 -5.80
N ASP A 320 -5.39 -1.36 -5.38
CA ASP A 320 -5.18 -0.95 -3.99
C ASP A 320 -6.20 0.12 -3.54
N PRO A 321 -7.47 -0.26 -3.42
CA PRO A 321 -8.53 0.68 -3.07
C PRO A 321 -8.43 1.24 -1.66
N TYR A 322 -7.74 0.54 -0.77
CA TYR A 322 -7.60 0.92 0.63
C TYR A 322 -6.22 1.54 0.91
N LYS A 323 -5.40 1.77 -0.12
CA LYS A 323 -4.01 2.24 -0.01
C LYS A 323 -3.22 1.42 1.02
N SER A 324 -3.44 0.11 1.02
CA SER A 324 -2.98 -0.81 2.06
C SER A 324 -2.17 -1.96 1.48
N LYS A 325 -0.92 -2.05 1.95
CA LYS A 325 -0.03 -3.20 1.71
C LYS A 325 -0.70 -4.53 2.06
N ASN A 326 -1.50 -4.57 3.13
CA ASN A 326 -2.19 -5.77 3.60
C ASN A 326 -3.27 -6.22 2.61
N TRP A 327 -3.98 -5.27 1.97
CA TRP A 327 -4.95 -5.59 0.93
C TRP A 327 -4.28 -6.24 -0.30
N GLN A 328 -3.22 -5.61 -0.81
CA GLN A 328 -2.50 -6.14 -1.98
C GLN A 328 -1.86 -7.50 -1.70
N HIS A 329 -1.29 -7.69 -0.49
CA HIS A 329 -0.80 -8.98 0.00
C HIS A 329 -1.90 -10.04 0.00
N HIS A 330 -3.07 -9.74 0.58
CA HIS A 330 -4.20 -10.67 0.64
C HIS A 330 -4.71 -11.07 -0.75
N LEU A 331 -4.85 -10.10 -1.66
CA LEU A 331 -5.29 -10.36 -3.03
C LEU A 331 -4.33 -11.34 -3.73
N ASN A 332 -3.03 -11.05 -3.70
CA ASN A 332 -2.01 -11.79 -4.43
C ASN A 332 -1.55 -13.10 -3.75
N SER A 333 -1.89 -13.33 -2.47
CA SER A 333 -1.56 -14.59 -1.79
C SER A 333 -2.53 -15.73 -2.13
N LEU A 334 -3.65 -15.43 -2.81
CA LEU A 334 -4.71 -16.38 -3.18
C LEU A 334 -5.29 -17.20 -2.02
N ARG A 335 -5.03 -16.84 -0.76
CA ARG A 335 -5.47 -17.61 0.44
C ARG A 335 -6.99 -17.75 0.55
N TRP A 336 -7.71 -16.84 -0.09
CA TRP A 336 -9.16 -16.79 -0.16
C TRP A 336 -9.73 -17.70 -1.26
N LEU A 337 -8.93 -18.10 -2.24
CA LEU A 337 -9.35 -18.87 -3.41
C LEU A 337 -10.01 -20.22 -3.07
N PRO A 338 -9.51 -21.02 -2.09
CA PRO A 338 -10.12 -22.30 -1.74
C PRO A 338 -11.58 -22.21 -1.28
N SER A 339 -12.00 -21.08 -0.73
CA SER A 339 -13.37 -20.84 -0.24
C SER A 339 -14.40 -20.62 -1.35
N LEU A 340 -13.96 -20.45 -2.59
CA LEU A 340 -14.82 -20.16 -3.74
C LEU A 340 -15.29 -21.41 -4.48
N GLU A 341 -16.33 -21.26 -5.29
CA GLU A 341 -16.84 -22.35 -6.13
C GLU A 341 -15.80 -22.81 -7.16
N LYS A 342 -15.83 -24.11 -7.51
CA LYS A 342 -14.85 -24.72 -8.43
C LYS A 342 -14.72 -23.97 -9.76
N LYS A 343 -15.85 -23.53 -10.36
CA LYS A 343 -15.84 -22.78 -11.62
C LYS A 343 -15.11 -21.43 -11.47
N LEU A 344 -15.29 -20.75 -10.34
CA LEU A 344 -14.62 -19.49 -10.06
C LEU A 344 -13.12 -19.68 -9.82
N GLN A 345 -12.75 -20.75 -9.11
CA GLN A 345 -11.34 -21.10 -8.90
C GLN A 345 -10.58 -21.28 -10.21
N LYS A 346 -11.15 -22.02 -11.18
CA LYS A 346 -10.53 -22.24 -12.50
C LYS A 346 -10.26 -20.93 -13.22
N ASP A 347 -11.28 -20.08 -13.31
CA ASP A 347 -11.17 -18.82 -14.05
C ASP A 347 -10.15 -17.88 -13.40
N ILE A 348 -10.12 -17.80 -12.07
CA ILE A 348 -9.13 -16.97 -11.34
C ILE A 348 -7.71 -17.46 -11.60
N VAL A 349 -7.47 -18.78 -11.57
CA VAL A 349 -6.14 -19.35 -11.83
C VAL A 349 -5.66 -18.99 -13.24
N VAL A 350 -6.54 -19.13 -14.24
CA VAL A 350 -6.22 -18.80 -15.63
C VAL A 350 -5.97 -17.29 -15.79
N ASP A 351 -6.78 -16.43 -15.15
CA ASP A 351 -6.60 -14.98 -15.16
C ASP A 351 -5.28 -14.56 -14.49
N PHE A 352 -4.94 -15.16 -13.34
CA PHE A 352 -3.67 -14.92 -12.64
C PHE A 352 -2.47 -15.33 -13.49
N TYR A 353 -2.51 -16.54 -14.08
CA TYR A 353 -1.48 -17.01 -15.02
C TYR A 353 -1.31 -16.05 -16.19
N ASN A 354 -2.43 -15.62 -16.79
CA ASN A 354 -2.42 -14.72 -17.93
C ASN A 354 -1.81 -13.36 -17.57
N TYR A 355 -2.19 -12.77 -16.44
CA TYR A 355 -1.66 -11.48 -16.00
C TYR A 355 -0.15 -11.54 -15.72
N HIS A 356 0.30 -12.56 -15.00
CA HIS A 356 1.65 -12.61 -14.44
C HIS A 356 2.69 -13.29 -15.34
N LEU A 357 2.35 -14.42 -15.97
CA LEU A 357 3.30 -15.21 -16.75
C LEU A 357 3.17 -14.97 -18.26
N ARG A 358 1.94 -14.93 -18.78
CA ARG A 358 1.70 -14.70 -20.22
C ARG A 358 1.94 -13.25 -20.61
N ASP A 359 1.26 -12.32 -19.94
CA ASP A 359 1.31 -10.88 -20.23
C ASP A 359 2.47 -10.17 -19.51
N ARG A 360 3.12 -10.85 -18.55
CA ARG A 360 4.30 -10.37 -17.80
C ARG A 360 4.09 -9.00 -17.15
N LYS A 361 2.89 -8.73 -16.65
CA LYS A 361 2.56 -7.45 -16.00
C LYS A 361 3.26 -7.35 -14.65
N LYS A 362 3.86 -6.19 -14.39
CA LYS A 362 4.56 -5.92 -13.11
C LYS A 362 3.55 -5.90 -11.95
N ASN A 363 3.93 -6.52 -10.85
CA ASN A 363 3.17 -6.50 -9.60
C ASN A 363 4.14 -6.60 -8.42
N LYS A 364 4.01 -5.72 -7.44
CA LYS A 364 4.91 -5.66 -6.28
C LYS A 364 4.86 -6.94 -5.43
N TYR A 365 3.76 -7.68 -5.45
CA TYR A 365 3.53 -8.88 -4.64
C TYR A 365 3.67 -10.19 -5.43
N TYR A 366 4.29 -10.13 -6.61
CA TYR A 366 4.62 -11.28 -7.46
C TYR A 366 6.07 -11.18 -7.94
N ASN A 367 6.87 -12.24 -7.73
CA ASN A 367 8.27 -12.33 -8.13
C ASN A 367 9.18 -11.18 -7.61
N THR A 368 8.90 -10.63 -6.43
CA THR A 368 9.75 -9.62 -5.80
C THR A 368 10.02 -9.95 -4.34
N ARG A 369 11.06 -9.32 -3.77
CA ARG A 369 11.36 -9.37 -2.33
C ARG A 369 10.22 -8.87 -1.44
N THR A 370 9.40 -7.91 -1.89
CA THR A 370 8.23 -7.46 -1.10
C THR A 370 7.14 -8.54 -1.03
N GLY A 371 7.05 -9.39 -2.06
CA GLY A 371 6.04 -10.45 -2.18
C GLY A 371 6.52 -11.82 -1.71
N ASP A 372 7.62 -11.94 -0.97
CA ASP A 372 8.19 -13.22 -0.55
C ASP A 372 7.22 -14.03 0.32
N HIS A 373 6.71 -13.43 1.38
CA HIS A 373 5.71 -14.04 2.25
C HIS A 373 4.40 -14.30 1.49
N THR A 374 3.97 -13.37 0.64
CA THR A 374 2.80 -13.56 -0.25
C THR A 374 2.94 -14.82 -1.10
N THR A 375 4.13 -15.03 -1.67
CA THR A 375 4.47 -16.15 -2.54
C THR A 375 4.50 -17.46 -1.76
N ALA A 376 5.07 -17.48 -0.55
CA ALA A 376 5.06 -18.67 0.32
C ALA A 376 3.63 -19.17 0.61
N ILE A 377 2.71 -18.25 0.95
CA ILE A 377 1.28 -18.59 1.17
C ILE A 377 0.63 -19.07 -0.13
N ARG A 378 0.92 -18.41 -1.25
CA ARG A 378 0.35 -18.76 -2.55
C ARG A 378 0.77 -20.17 -2.97
N ILE A 379 2.02 -20.56 -2.76
CA ILE A 379 2.51 -21.93 -3.01
C ILE A 379 1.66 -22.97 -2.27
N ASP A 380 1.39 -22.76 -0.97
CA ASP A 380 0.60 -23.71 -0.19
C ASP A 380 -0.83 -23.85 -0.74
N VAL A 381 -1.44 -22.76 -1.19
CA VAL A 381 -2.75 -22.78 -1.88
C VAL A 381 -2.67 -23.54 -3.21
N LEU A 382 -1.70 -23.19 -4.07
CA LEU A 382 -1.57 -23.74 -5.42
C LEU A 382 -1.31 -25.24 -5.41
N LYS A 383 -0.49 -25.72 -4.47
CA LYS A 383 -0.20 -27.15 -4.26
C LYS A 383 -1.49 -27.94 -4.03
N ASP A 384 -2.38 -27.45 -3.18
CA ASP A 384 -3.64 -28.14 -2.87
C ASP A 384 -4.65 -28.03 -4.02
N LEU A 385 -4.69 -26.88 -4.72
CA LEU A 385 -5.50 -26.74 -5.93
C LEU A 385 -5.03 -27.65 -7.06
N LYS A 386 -3.72 -27.88 -7.21
CA LYS A 386 -3.14 -28.79 -8.21
C LYS A 386 -3.64 -30.23 -8.00
N LYS A 387 -3.68 -30.70 -6.74
CA LYS A 387 -4.29 -32.00 -6.40
C LYS A 387 -5.77 -32.05 -6.75
N LYS A 388 -6.50 -30.96 -6.50
CA LYS A 388 -7.94 -30.84 -6.76
C LYS A 388 -8.29 -30.85 -8.26
N PHE A 389 -7.48 -30.23 -9.11
CA PHE A 389 -7.73 -30.05 -10.55
C PHE A 389 -6.89 -30.96 -11.46
N LYS A 390 -6.44 -32.12 -10.97
CA LYS A 390 -5.55 -33.06 -11.67
C LYS A 390 -5.98 -33.56 -13.06
N ILE A 391 -7.25 -33.38 -13.46
CA ILE A 391 -7.83 -33.85 -14.73
C ILE A 391 -8.11 -32.67 -15.69
N ASP A 392 -8.03 -31.42 -15.23
CA ASP A 392 -8.30 -30.24 -16.05
C ASP A 392 -6.99 -29.73 -16.67
N ASN A 393 -6.71 -30.11 -17.91
CA ASN A 393 -5.41 -29.84 -18.56
C ASN A 393 -5.05 -28.35 -18.60
N ILE A 394 -6.02 -27.46 -18.90
CA ILE A 394 -5.76 -26.02 -19.03
C ILE A 394 -5.40 -25.41 -17.67
N VAL A 395 -6.18 -25.74 -16.64
CA VAL A 395 -5.95 -25.24 -15.28
C VAL A 395 -4.69 -25.87 -14.68
N LEU A 396 -4.44 -27.15 -14.95
CA LEU A 396 -3.26 -27.86 -14.46
C LEU A 396 -1.96 -27.29 -15.02
N VAL A 397 -1.92 -26.94 -16.30
CA VAL A 397 -0.77 -26.24 -16.93
C VAL A 397 -0.56 -24.88 -16.28
N SER A 398 -1.64 -24.10 -16.10
CA SER A 398 -1.58 -22.79 -15.45
C SER A 398 -1.04 -22.88 -14.03
N LEU A 399 -1.59 -23.80 -13.21
CA LEU A 399 -1.14 -24.04 -11.84
C LEU A 399 0.33 -24.47 -11.78
N SER A 400 0.75 -25.37 -12.67
CA SER A 400 2.13 -25.87 -12.67
C SER A 400 3.12 -24.76 -13.01
N ASN A 401 2.82 -23.93 -14.02
CA ASN A 401 3.68 -22.81 -14.39
C ASN A 401 3.76 -21.74 -13.31
N ILE A 402 2.63 -21.40 -12.65
CA ILE A 402 2.64 -20.45 -11.53
C ILE A 402 3.48 -21.02 -10.37
N LEU A 403 3.25 -22.28 -10.01
CA LEU A 403 3.94 -22.94 -8.89
C LEU A 403 5.46 -23.05 -9.14
N GLU A 404 5.88 -23.39 -10.35
CA GLU A 404 7.30 -23.46 -10.74
C GLU A 404 7.97 -22.09 -10.63
N GLU A 405 7.34 -21.04 -11.15
CA GLU A 405 7.86 -19.68 -11.07
C GLU A 405 7.89 -19.13 -9.63
N ASP A 406 6.89 -19.47 -8.82
CA ASP A 406 6.85 -19.12 -7.39
C ASP A 406 7.98 -19.81 -6.61
N ILE A 407 8.23 -21.11 -6.85
CA ILE A 407 9.35 -21.85 -6.25
C ILE A 407 10.68 -21.23 -6.67
N LYS A 408 10.86 -20.97 -7.97
CA LYS A 408 12.06 -20.34 -8.51
C LYS A 408 12.31 -18.96 -7.89
N THR A 409 11.25 -18.18 -7.73
CA THR A 409 11.28 -16.87 -7.06
C THR A 409 11.80 -17.00 -5.63
N LEU A 410 11.26 -17.91 -4.82
CA LEU A 410 11.69 -18.09 -3.44
C LEU A 410 13.06 -18.75 -3.28
N LEU A 411 13.56 -19.43 -4.33
CA LEU A 411 14.93 -19.93 -4.40
C LEU A 411 15.96 -18.85 -4.76
N SER A 412 15.52 -17.66 -5.22
CA SER A 412 16.41 -16.55 -5.58
C SER A 412 16.95 -15.82 -4.34
N ASP A 413 18.27 -15.63 -4.30
CA ASP A 413 18.94 -14.88 -3.21
C ASP A 413 18.54 -13.39 -3.17
N HIS A 414 18.05 -12.84 -4.28
CA HIS A 414 17.54 -11.46 -4.34
C HIS A 414 16.17 -11.29 -3.67
N VAL A 415 15.41 -12.38 -3.53
CA VAL A 415 14.08 -12.40 -2.93
C VAL A 415 14.14 -12.92 -1.50
N TYR A 416 14.93 -13.96 -1.26
CA TYR A 416 15.02 -14.63 0.03
C TYR A 416 15.50 -13.70 1.15
N GLN A 417 14.95 -13.87 2.36
CA GLN A 417 15.27 -13.06 3.53
C GLN A 417 15.75 -13.95 4.67
N ASN A 418 16.84 -13.56 5.35
CA ASN A 418 17.37 -14.31 6.50
C ASN A 418 16.60 -14.00 7.80
N ASN A 419 15.28 -14.22 7.79
CA ASN A 419 14.37 -13.98 8.91
C ASN A 419 13.19 -14.97 8.83
N ASN A 420 12.15 -14.75 9.64
CA ASN A 420 10.95 -15.59 9.67
C ASN A 420 10.29 -15.78 8.29
N HIS A 421 10.30 -14.79 7.39
CA HIS A 421 9.77 -14.94 6.02
C HIS A 421 10.57 -15.95 5.20
N GLY A 422 11.91 -15.99 5.36
CA GLY A 422 12.76 -16.99 4.71
C GLY A 422 12.44 -18.41 5.16
N LEU A 423 12.23 -18.61 6.47
CA LEU A 423 11.81 -19.90 7.00
C LEU A 423 10.45 -20.33 6.43
N MET A 424 9.48 -19.41 6.36
CA MET A 424 8.17 -19.69 5.73
C MET A 424 8.32 -20.05 4.25
N ALA A 425 9.20 -19.36 3.52
CA ALA A 425 9.49 -19.65 2.12
C ALA A 425 10.08 -21.05 1.94
N ASP A 426 11.05 -21.45 2.78
CA ASP A 426 11.64 -22.78 2.75
C ASP A 426 10.61 -23.87 3.07
N VAL A 427 9.77 -23.65 4.09
CA VAL A 427 8.66 -24.56 4.44
C VAL A 427 7.72 -24.74 3.25
N ALA A 428 7.31 -23.65 2.60
CA ALA A 428 6.42 -23.70 1.44
C ALA A 428 7.05 -24.47 0.27
N ILE A 429 8.33 -24.23 -0.03
CA ILE A 429 9.08 -24.98 -1.07
C ILE A 429 9.13 -26.47 -0.72
N ILE A 430 9.51 -26.85 0.50
CA ILE A 430 9.61 -28.26 0.91
C ILE A 430 8.25 -28.96 0.75
N LYS A 431 7.16 -28.31 1.20
CA LYS A 431 5.79 -28.85 1.06
C LYS A 431 5.42 -29.05 -0.41
N ALA A 432 5.74 -28.09 -1.28
CA ALA A 432 5.46 -28.19 -2.70
C ALA A 432 6.26 -29.32 -3.36
N LEU A 433 7.58 -29.35 -3.16
CA LEU A 433 8.46 -30.35 -3.76
C LEU A 433 8.14 -31.78 -3.33
N ARG A 434 7.66 -31.99 -2.10
CA ARG A 434 7.22 -33.32 -1.62
C ARG A 434 5.88 -33.77 -2.18
N SER A 435 5.05 -32.84 -2.63
CA SER A 435 3.76 -33.16 -3.22
C SER A 435 3.85 -33.57 -4.68
N GLU A 436 4.94 -33.20 -5.35
CA GLU A 436 5.25 -33.58 -6.73
C GLU A 436 6.17 -34.81 -6.69
N PHE A 437 5.72 -35.94 -7.22
CA PHE A 437 6.44 -37.23 -7.21
C PHE A 437 7.66 -37.25 -8.16
N SER A 438 8.42 -36.14 -8.26
CA SER A 438 9.66 -36.04 -9.06
C SER A 438 10.89 -35.84 -8.17
N SER A 439 11.99 -36.48 -8.55
CA SER A 439 13.28 -36.45 -7.84
C SER A 439 13.88 -35.04 -7.75
N ASN A 440 13.50 -34.28 -6.72
CA ASN A 440 14.02 -32.94 -6.41
C ASN A 440 15.03 -32.93 -5.24
N ARG A 441 15.75 -34.04 -5.05
CA ARG A 441 16.64 -34.25 -3.90
C ARG A 441 17.71 -33.16 -3.75
N LEU A 442 18.28 -32.68 -4.86
CA LEU A 442 19.28 -31.60 -4.85
C LEU A 442 18.69 -30.28 -4.33
N THR A 443 17.52 -29.89 -4.82
CA THR A 443 16.82 -28.68 -4.36
C THR A 443 16.41 -28.77 -2.90
N LEU A 444 15.89 -29.93 -2.46
CA LEU A 444 15.57 -30.16 -1.04
C LEU A 444 16.81 -30.04 -0.15
N ASN A 445 17.94 -30.62 -0.55
CA ASN A 445 19.19 -30.49 0.20
C ASN A 445 19.66 -29.02 0.29
N LYS A 446 19.54 -28.25 -0.81
CA LYS A 446 19.84 -26.81 -0.81
C LYS A 446 18.93 -26.06 0.17
N VAL A 447 17.64 -26.34 0.15
CA VAL A 447 16.64 -25.69 1.03
C VAL A 447 16.89 -26.05 2.49
N PHE A 448 17.18 -27.32 2.83
CA PHE A 448 17.51 -27.70 4.20
C PHE A 448 18.79 -27.02 4.71
N LYS A 449 19.82 -26.90 3.85
CA LYS A 449 21.05 -26.16 4.22
C LYS A 449 20.74 -24.69 4.52
N ARG A 450 20.01 -24.02 3.60
CA ARG A 450 19.60 -22.61 3.74
C ARG A 450 18.74 -22.36 4.97
N LEU A 451 17.85 -23.31 5.30
CA LEU A 451 17.03 -23.29 6.50
C LEU A 451 17.92 -23.30 7.77
N GLY A 452 18.90 -24.20 7.82
CA GLY A 452 19.86 -24.26 8.93
C GLY A 452 20.66 -22.97 9.12
N GLU A 453 21.16 -22.40 8.01
CA GLU A 453 21.86 -21.11 8.02
C GLU A 453 20.96 -19.96 8.51
N THR A 454 19.67 -19.98 8.16
CA THR A 454 18.71 -18.97 8.60
C THR A 454 18.38 -19.09 10.08
N LEU A 455 18.19 -20.31 10.60
CA LEU A 455 18.01 -20.55 12.03
C LEU A 455 19.20 -20.04 12.85
N GLN A 456 20.43 -20.29 12.38
CA GLN A 456 21.64 -19.81 13.05
C GLN A 456 21.80 -18.28 13.04
N LYS A 457 21.14 -17.57 12.12
CA LYS A 457 21.10 -16.10 12.08
C LYS A 457 19.97 -15.51 12.94
N MET A 458 18.87 -16.25 13.07
CA MET A 458 17.69 -15.78 13.81
C MET A 458 17.78 -16.03 15.31
N TYR A 459 18.59 -17.00 15.74
CA TYR A 459 18.70 -17.42 17.13
C TYR A 459 20.15 -17.37 17.60
N ASP A 460 20.35 -17.02 18.87
CA ASP A 460 21.63 -17.20 19.53
C ASP A 460 21.97 -18.69 19.71
N GLY A 461 23.18 -18.97 20.22
CA GLY A 461 23.63 -20.36 20.43
C GLY A 461 22.81 -21.14 21.47
N GLU A 462 21.98 -20.47 22.27
CA GLU A 462 21.12 -21.11 23.27
C GLU A 462 19.69 -21.33 22.76
N GLY A 463 19.28 -20.63 21.70
CA GLY A 463 17.94 -20.73 21.12
C GLY A 463 17.01 -19.54 21.42
N VAL A 464 17.56 -18.40 21.83
CA VAL A 464 16.81 -17.14 22.00
C VAL A 464 16.87 -16.32 20.71
N CYS A 465 15.73 -15.80 20.29
CA CYS A 465 15.57 -15.09 19.03
C CYS A 465 16.22 -13.71 19.11
N LEU A 466 16.94 -13.35 18.04
CA LEU A 466 17.67 -12.10 17.89
C LEU A 466 16.82 -10.96 17.29
N GLU A 467 15.50 -11.16 17.16
CA GLU A 467 14.51 -10.17 16.68
C GLU A 467 13.99 -9.26 17.81
N HIS A 468 14.54 -9.36 19.02
CA HIS A 468 14.24 -8.43 20.10
C HIS A 468 12.75 -8.28 20.46
N SER A 469 11.97 -9.36 20.34
CA SER A 469 10.58 -9.40 20.80
C SER A 469 10.25 -10.70 21.51
N VAL A 470 9.63 -10.57 22.68
CA VAL A 470 9.09 -11.69 23.45
C VAL A 470 8.02 -12.45 22.65
N SER A 471 7.08 -11.74 22.02
CA SER A 471 6.07 -12.39 21.20
C SER A 471 6.65 -13.07 19.97
N TYR A 472 7.66 -12.50 19.30
CA TYR A 472 8.23 -13.16 18.12
C TYR A 472 9.04 -14.43 18.46
N GLN A 473 9.55 -14.58 19.69
CA GLN A 473 10.00 -15.88 20.19
C GLN A 473 8.87 -16.92 20.12
N GLU A 474 7.66 -16.56 20.57
CA GLU A 474 6.47 -17.42 20.54
C GLU A 474 5.96 -17.65 19.11
N TYR A 475 5.72 -16.61 18.32
CA TYR A 475 5.17 -16.73 16.96
C TYR A 475 6.05 -17.60 16.05
N ASN A 476 7.38 -17.48 16.17
CA ASN A 476 8.29 -18.29 15.38
C ASN A 476 8.18 -19.80 15.69
N LEU A 477 7.72 -20.20 16.88
CA LEU A 477 7.51 -21.63 17.23
C LEU A 477 6.49 -22.33 16.32
N GLU A 478 5.54 -21.59 15.75
CA GLU A 478 4.59 -22.16 14.80
C GLU A 478 5.31 -22.68 13.54
N ILE A 479 6.26 -21.89 13.02
CA ILE A 479 7.10 -22.23 11.87
C ILE A 479 8.08 -23.34 12.24
N ILE A 480 8.74 -23.23 13.40
CA ILE A 480 9.69 -24.24 13.90
C ILE A 480 9.04 -25.62 14.02
N SER A 481 7.80 -25.68 14.53
CA SER A 481 7.04 -26.92 14.62
C SER A 481 6.76 -27.53 13.25
N GLU A 482 6.45 -26.71 12.24
CA GLU A 482 6.25 -27.18 10.87
C GLU A 482 7.54 -27.69 10.25
N ILE A 483 8.66 -26.98 10.46
CA ILE A 483 9.98 -27.43 10.01
C ILE A 483 10.30 -28.80 10.60
N LYS A 484 10.08 -29.00 11.90
CA LYS A 484 10.33 -30.28 12.59
C LYS A 484 9.58 -31.45 11.94
N LEU A 485 8.30 -31.24 11.61
CA LEU A 485 7.49 -32.24 10.90
C LEU A 485 7.98 -32.53 9.48
N LEU A 486 8.64 -31.56 8.85
CA LEU A 486 9.17 -31.68 7.51
C LEU A 486 10.59 -32.21 7.46
N LEU A 487 11.37 -32.20 8.55
CA LEU A 487 12.74 -32.70 8.50
C LEU A 487 12.81 -34.25 8.51
N PRO A 488 13.81 -34.85 7.85
CA PRO A 488 14.17 -36.23 8.10
C PRO A 488 14.47 -36.46 9.59
N LYS A 489 14.12 -37.63 10.14
CA LYS A 489 14.29 -37.93 11.57
C LYS A 489 15.76 -37.85 12.02
N ASP A 490 16.68 -38.20 11.14
CA ASP A 490 18.13 -38.20 11.33
C ASP A 490 18.80 -36.84 11.01
N SER A 491 18.03 -35.81 10.66
CA SER A 491 18.57 -34.48 10.39
C SER A 491 19.20 -33.85 11.63
N ARG A 492 20.45 -33.38 11.50
CA ARG A 492 21.13 -32.59 12.54
C ARG A 492 20.38 -31.30 12.92
N LEU A 493 19.52 -30.79 12.04
CA LEU A 493 18.70 -29.61 12.32
C LEU A 493 17.66 -29.87 13.41
N ASN A 494 17.26 -31.13 13.64
CA ASN A 494 16.33 -31.46 14.73
C ASN A 494 16.91 -31.06 16.11
N TYR A 495 18.22 -31.21 16.31
CA TYR A 495 18.88 -30.78 17.55
C TYR A 495 18.79 -29.27 17.77
N ILE A 496 19.04 -28.48 16.71
CA ILE A 496 18.91 -27.01 16.77
C ILE A 496 17.48 -26.61 17.12
N ILE A 497 16.50 -27.25 16.47
CA ILE A 497 15.08 -27.01 16.70
C ILE A 497 14.67 -27.38 18.12
N ASP A 498 15.12 -28.52 18.63
CA ASP A 498 14.80 -28.96 19.99
C ASP A 498 15.36 -27.99 21.03
N ASN A 499 16.58 -27.51 20.82
CA ASN A 499 17.17 -26.46 21.65
C ASN A 499 16.34 -25.17 21.61
N ILE A 500 15.93 -24.71 20.43
CA ILE A 500 15.05 -23.53 20.29
C ILE A 500 13.74 -23.75 21.05
N VAL A 501 13.08 -24.89 20.91
CA VAL A 501 11.79 -25.17 21.56
C VAL A 501 11.92 -25.19 23.09
N ILE A 502 12.98 -25.82 23.61
CA ILE A 502 13.27 -25.88 25.05
C ILE A 502 13.58 -24.48 25.58
N LYS A 503 14.49 -23.75 24.93
CA LYS A 503 14.89 -22.41 25.36
C LYS A 503 13.78 -21.39 25.24
N SER A 504 12.91 -21.52 24.22
CA SER A 504 11.70 -20.70 24.09
C SER A 504 10.77 -20.91 25.29
N LYS A 505 10.61 -22.16 25.76
CA LYS A 505 9.77 -22.46 26.92
C LYS A 505 10.30 -21.79 28.18
N GLU A 506 11.61 -21.85 28.37
CA GLU A 506 12.30 -21.17 29.47
C GLU A 506 12.13 -19.64 29.38
N PHE A 507 12.52 -19.05 28.25
CA PHE A 507 12.41 -17.61 27.99
C PHE A 507 10.98 -17.11 28.19
N LEU A 508 10.00 -17.67 27.49
CA LEU A 508 8.60 -17.23 27.59
C LEU A 508 8.07 -17.41 29.02
N GLY A 509 8.45 -18.50 29.70
CA GLY A 509 8.10 -18.75 31.09
C GLY A 509 8.62 -17.66 32.04
N PHE A 510 9.86 -17.22 31.87
CA PHE A 510 10.48 -16.13 32.64
C PHE A 510 9.98 -14.73 32.23
N PHE A 511 9.31 -14.57 31.09
CA PHE A 511 8.71 -13.30 30.68
C PHE A 511 7.18 -13.27 30.87
N LEU A 512 6.57 -14.35 31.36
CA LEU A 512 5.16 -14.44 31.74
C LEU A 512 4.92 -13.94 33.17
N LEU A 513 4.08 -12.94 33.34
CA LEU A 513 3.64 -12.41 34.63
C LEU A 513 2.63 -13.34 35.32
N ASN A 514 2.47 -13.17 36.63
CA ASN A 514 1.50 -13.94 37.42
C ASN A 514 0.04 -13.71 37.00
N ASN A 515 -0.27 -12.59 36.33
CA ASN A 515 -1.59 -12.31 35.77
C ASN A 515 -1.80 -12.90 34.36
N GLY A 516 -0.82 -13.66 33.83
CA GLY A 516 -0.91 -14.32 32.53
C GLY A 516 -0.51 -13.46 31.32
N GLN A 517 -0.04 -12.23 31.54
CA GLN A 517 0.47 -11.37 30.48
C GLN A 517 1.99 -11.57 30.28
N TYR A 518 2.51 -11.39 29.08
CA TYR A 518 3.92 -11.19 28.80
C TYR A 518 4.36 -9.76 29.13
N ILE A 519 5.63 -9.60 29.50
CA ILE A 519 6.33 -8.31 29.47
C ILE A 519 6.47 -7.89 27.99
N PRO A 520 5.95 -6.73 27.57
CA PRO A 520 5.77 -6.43 26.14
C PRO A 520 7.00 -5.75 25.50
N LEU A 521 8.19 -6.33 25.64
CA LEU A 521 9.43 -5.76 25.08
C LEU A 521 9.49 -5.90 23.54
N GLY A 522 9.98 -4.87 22.84
CA GLY A 522 9.95 -4.81 21.38
C GLY A 522 8.53 -4.87 20.81
N ASP A 523 8.36 -5.41 19.60
CA ASP A 523 7.05 -5.59 18.97
C ASP A 523 6.23 -6.75 19.60
N SER A 524 6.07 -6.74 20.93
CA SER A 524 5.38 -7.78 21.68
C SER A 524 3.96 -7.41 22.09
N PHE A 525 3.08 -8.41 22.06
CA PHE A 525 1.75 -8.37 22.63
C PHE A 525 1.77 -8.92 24.06
N ARG A 526 0.91 -8.36 24.91
CA ARG A 526 0.78 -8.79 26.30
C ARG A 526 0.13 -10.17 26.44
N LEU A 527 -0.79 -10.54 25.56
CA LEU A 527 -1.44 -11.84 25.66
C LEU A 527 -0.69 -12.93 24.88
N PRO A 528 -0.35 -14.06 25.53
CA PRO A 528 0.21 -15.23 24.84
C PRO A 528 -0.74 -15.82 23.81
N ASN A 529 -0.19 -16.37 22.74
CA ASN A 529 -0.94 -17.07 21.71
C ASN A 529 -1.24 -18.51 22.13
N LYS A 530 -2.37 -18.70 22.81
CA LYS A 530 -2.84 -20.01 23.33
C LYS A 530 -2.81 -21.13 22.29
N ARG A 531 -3.13 -20.83 21.03
CA ARG A 531 -3.12 -21.82 19.92
C ARG A 531 -1.70 -22.34 19.66
N ILE A 532 -0.71 -21.46 19.67
CA ILE A 532 0.70 -21.84 19.47
C ILE A 532 1.19 -22.64 20.67
N LEU A 533 0.92 -22.17 21.89
CA LEU A 533 1.31 -22.88 23.12
C LEU A 533 0.72 -24.30 23.16
N HIS A 534 -0.56 -24.47 22.82
CA HIS A 534 -1.18 -25.78 22.74
C HIS A 534 -0.54 -26.66 21.65
N LYS A 535 -0.30 -26.12 20.45
CA LYS A 535 0.33 -26.85 19.34
C LYS A 535 1.73 -27.36 19.69
N VAL A 536 2.51 -26.56 20.43
CA VAL A 536 3.93 -26.84 20.70
C VAL A 536 4.10 -27.62 22.01
N TYR A 537 3.37 -27.25 23.06
CA TYR A 537 3.57 -27.75 24.42
C TYR A 537 2.38 -28.54 24.98
N GLY A 538 1.24 -28.60 24.28
CA GLY A 538 0.09 -29.42 24.64
C GLY A 538 -0.91 -28.78 25.62
N HIS A 539 -0.72 -27.51 26.01
CA HIS A 539 -1.60 -26.80 26.96
C HIS A 539 -2.04 -25.43 26.41
N GLU A 540 -3.32 -25.08 26.59
CA GLU A 540 -3.84 -23.75 26.23
C GLU A 540 -3.58 -22.70 27.31
N ASP A 541 -3.52 -23.10 28.58
CA ASP A 541 -3.17 -22.21 29.68
C ASP A 541 -1.67 -21.86 29.62
N PRO A 542 -1.30 -20.57 29.53
CA PRO A 542 0.10 -20.18 29.40
C PRO A 542 0.98 -20.59 30.59
N LYS A 543 0.45 -20.63 31.81
CA LYS A 543 1.24 -21.03 32.99
C LYS A 543 1.54 -22.52 32.95
N GLU A 544 0.58 -23.35 32.59
CA GLU A 544 0.80 -24.79 32.40
C GLU A 544 1.76 -25.07 31.25
N ALA A 545 1.53 -24.46 30.08
CA ALA A 545 2.34 -24.67 28.89
C ALA A 545 3.82 -24.36 29.12
N LEU A 546 4.09 -23.29 29.88
CA LEU A 546 5.43 -22.77 30.17
C LEU A 546 5.98 -23.24 31.52
N SER A 547 5.30 -24.16 32.21
CA SER A 547 5.78 -24.79 33.45
C SER A 547 7.04 -25.65 33.21
N PRO A 548 8.05 -25.63 34.10
CA PRO A 548 8.05 -25.01 35.43
C PRO A 548 8.46 -23.52 35.44
N PHE A 549 8.99 -23.00 34.33
CA PHE A 549 9.59 -21.66 34.26
C PHE A 549 8.59 -20.53 34.52
N SER A 550 7.31 -20.74 34.19
CA SER A 550 6.19 -19.86 34.53
C SER A 550 5.97 -19.66 36.05
N ASN A 551 6.58 -20.46 36.92
CA ASN A 551 6.48 -20.32 38.38
C ASN A 551 7.86 -20.36 39.06
N MET A 552 8.94 -20.50 38.29
CA MET A 552 10.28 -20.68 38.82
C MET A 552 10.80 -19.38 39.45
N SER A 553 11.37 -19.49 40.65
CA SER A 553 12.13 -18.41 41.27
C SER A 553 13.55 -18.39 40.70
N GLY A 554 14.09 -17.22 40.43
CA GLY A 554 15.45 -17.07 39.92
C GLY A 554 15.56 -16.00 38.85
N SER A 555 16.61 -16.11 38.04
CA SER A 555 16.89 -15.18 36.94
C SER A 555 17.09 -15.91 35.63
N PHE A 556 16.72 -15.26 34.55
CA PHE A 556 17.01 -15.63 33.19
C PHE A 556 17.92 -14.58 32.55
N TYR A 557 18.89 -15.05 31.77
CA TYR A 557 19.79 -14.21 30.99
C TYR A 557 20.02 -14.84 29.61
N SER A 558 20.15 -14.00 28.58
CA SER A 558 20.60 -14.41 27.25
C SER A 558 21.45 -13.31 26.61
N ARG A 559 22.41 -13.76 25.79
CA ARG A 559 23.26 -12.90 24.95
C ARG A 559 22.47 -12.13 23.88
N ALA A 560 21.21 -12.50 23.65
CA ALA A 560 20.29 -11.71 22.85
C ALA A 560 19.94 -10.34 23.47
N GLY A 561 20.38 -10.07 24.71
CA GLY A 561 20.23 -8.78 25.37
C GLY A 561 19.09 -8.73 26.38
N TYR A 562 18.72 -9.89 26.93
CA TYR A 562 17.59 -10.04 27.83
C TYR A 562 18.02 -10.45 29.23
N PHE A 563 17.38 -9.82 30.21
CA PHE A 563 17.42 -10.24 31.59
C PHE A 563 16.01 -10.22 32.19
N SER A 564 15.69 -11.25 32.99
CA SER A 564 14.50 -11.30 33.82
C SER A 564 14.85 -11.87 35.19
N TYR A 565 14.24 -11.34 36.24
CA TYR A 565 14.35 -11.83 37.60
C TYR A 565 12.96 -12.00 38.21
N ARG A 566 12.66 -13.20 38.72
CA ARG A 566 11.39 -13.53 39.37
C ARG A 566 11.60 -13.93 40.82
N TRP A 567 10.80 -13.30 41.68
CA TRP A 567 10.64 -13.66 43.08
C TRP A 567 9.17 -13.93 43.41
N PRO A 568 8.70 -15.19 43.26
CA PRO A 568 7.29 -15.54 43.39
C PRO A 568 6.69 -15.19 44.76
N THR A 569 7.41 -15.44 45.86
CA THR A 569 6.88 -15.19 47.22
C THR A 569 6.67 -13.72 47.53
N LYS A 570 7.37 -12.81 46.84
CA LYS A 570 7.16 -11.35 46.92
C LYS A 570 6.25 -10.81 45.81
N LEU A 571 5.80 -11.68 44.89
CA LEU A 571 5.10 -11.31 43.66
C LEU A 571 5.86 -10.22 42.88
N THR A 572 7.19 -10.33 42.84
CA THR A 572 8.07 -9.39 42.15
C THR A 572 8.61 -10.00 40.87
N HIS A 573 8.55 -9.22 39.80
CA HIS A 573 9.13 -9.57 38.51
C HIS A 573 9.81 -8.35 37.93
N LEU A 574 11.07 -8.50 37.51
CA LEU A 574 11.87 -7.43 36.94
C LEU A 574 12.44 -7.88 35.61
N SER A 575 12.48 -7.00 34.63
CA SER A 575 13.23 -7.23 33.39
C SER A 575 14.07 -6.03 33.03
N LEU A 576 15.20 -6.28 32.38
CA LEU A 576 16.09 -5.28 31.81
C LEU A 576 16.47 -5.75 30.40
N VAL A 577 16.43 -4.85 29.43
CA VAL A 577 16.79 -5.15 28.04
C VAL A 577 17.88 -4.20 27.55
N SER A 578 18.90 -4.76 26.91
CA SER A 578 19.82 -3.98 26.08
C SER A 578 20.62 -4.88 25.15
N GLY A 579 20.76 -4.47 23.91
CA GLY A 579 21.44 -5.22 22.87
C GLY A 579 20.92 -4.84 21.49
N TRP A 580 21.77 -5.05 20.48
CA TRP A 580 21.42 -4.78 19.10
C TRP A 580 21.92 -5.89 18.18
N HIS A 581 20.99 -6.68 17.66
CA HIS A 581 21.27 -7.83 16.78
C HIS A 581 20.55 -7.74 15.44
N SER A 582 19.36 -7.11 15.44
CA SER A 582 18.54 -6.88 14.26
C SER A 582 17.63 -5.68 14.51
N HIS A 583 17.26 -4.98 13.43
CA HIS A 583 16.22 -3.94 13.46
C HIS A 583 14.80 -4.52 13.37
N VAL A 584 14.68 -5.79 13.00
CA VAL A 584 13.39 -6.49 12.89
C VAL A 584 12.80 -6.60 14.29
N HIS A 585 11.57 -6.09 14.47
CA HIS A 585 10.80 -6.11 15.72
C HIS A 585 11.42 -5.40 16.94
N LYS A 586 12.59 -4.77 16.77
CA LYS A 586 13.27 -3.93 17.77
C LYS A 586 12.62 -2.55 17.91
N GLN A 587 12.68 -2.00 19.12
CA GLN A 587 12.30 -0.62 19.45
C GLN A 587 13.51 0.15 20.02
N ASN A 588 13.36 1.46 20.26
CA ASN A 588 14.39 2.26 20.96
C ASN A 588 14.30 2.07 22.50
N ASP A 589 14.25 0.82 22.93
CA ASP A 589 13.99 0.37 24.30
C ASP A 589 15.25 -0.09 25.04
N GLU A 590 16.45 0.19 24.52
CA GLU A 590 17.69 -0.16 25.24
C GLU A 590 17.73 0.54 26.60
N LEU A 591 18.21 -0.19 27.62
CA LEU A 591 18.22 0.20 29.03
C LEU A 591 16.83 0.25 29.68
N SER A 592 15.75 -0.08 28.96
CA SER A 592 14.40 -0.11 29.51
C SER A 592 14.29 -1.14 30.63
N ILE A 593 13.75 -0.72 31.77
CA ILE A 593 13.48 -1.56 32.93
C ILE A 593 11.97 -1.76 33.13
N PHE A 594 11.57 -3.00 33.34
CA PHE A 594 10.20 -3.36 33.69
C PHE A 594 10.15 -3.84 35.14
N LEU A 595 9.12 -3.44 35.90
CA LEU A 595 8.90 -3.85 37.28
C LEU A 595 7.42 -4.14 37.54
N PHE A 596 7.13 -5.38 37.92
CA PHE A 596 5.85 -5.81 38.46
C PHE A 596 6.01 -6.18 39.93
N HIS A 597 5.13 -5.68 40.80
CA HIS A 597 5.17 -5.95 42.23
C HIS A 597 3.77 -5.99 42.82
N LYS A 598 3.48 -6.96 43.70
CA LYS A 598 2.18 -7.12 44.38
C LYS A 598 0.96 -7.07 43.44
N ASN A 599 1.09 -7.68 42.25
CA ASN A 599 0.08 -7.71 41.20
C ASN A 599 -0.16 -6.38 40.45
N PHE A 600 0.71 -5.40 40.60
CA PHE A 600 0.67 -4.14 39.86
C PHE A 600 1.88 -4.00 38.95
N ILE A 601 1.66 -3.54 37.72
CA ILE A 601 2.73 -3.09 36.83
C ILE A 601 3.15 -1.69 37.28
N VAL A 602 4.35 -1.60 37.88
CA VAL A 602 4.93 -0.38 38.46
C VAL A 602 5.69 0.39 37.38
N PHE A 603 6.76 -0.22 36.84
CA PHE A 603 7.49 0.28 35.68
C PHE A 603 7.12 -0.58 34.49
N ASP A 604 6.64 0.06 33.43
CA ASP A 604 6.08 -0.62 32.28
C ASP A 604 6.90 -0.36 31.01
N ASP A 605 6.48 -1.01 29.94
CA ASP A 605 6.88 -0.75 28.57
C ASP A 605 5.64 -0.37 27.73
N PRO A 606 5.76 0.58 26.78
CA PRO A 606 4.65 1.02 25.94
C PRO A 606 4.01 -0.12 25.14
N GLY A 607 4.77 -1.16 24.78
CA GLY A 607 4.30 -2.29 23.99
C GLY A 607 3.99 -1.96 22.52
N TYR A 608 3.28 -2.86 21.83
CA TYR A 608 3.09 -2.77 20.38
C TYR A 608 1.67 -3.05 19.90
N THR A 609 1.25 -2.36 18.83
CA THR A 609 -0.04 -2.54 18.16
C THR A 609 0.10 -2.39 16.64
N ASP A 610 -0.60 -3.25 15.91
CA ASP A 610 -0.77 -3.23 14.45
C ASP A 610 -2.07 -2.54 14.00
N PHE A 611 -2.85 -1.99 14.94
CA PHE A 611 -4.17 -1.37 14.70
C PHE A 611 -4.14 0.16 14.66
N LYS A 612 -2.97 0.77 14.81
CA LYS A 612 -2.79 2.23 14.78
C LYS A 612 -2.10 2.69 13.50
N THR A 613 -2.17 3.99 13.23
CA THR A 613 -1.42 4.57 12.11
C THR A 613 0.08 4.40 12.32
N TRP A 614 0.86 4.40 11.24
CA TRP A 614 2.32 4.24 11.35
C TRP A 614 2.97 5.36 12.18
N GLU A 615 2.41 6.57 12.15
CA GLU A 615 2.88 7.70 12.96
C GLU A 615 2.64 7.47 14.45
N GLU A 616 1.49 6.92 14.84
CA GLU A 616 1.23 6.52 16.22
C GLU A 616 2.13 5.35 16.65
N ILE A 617 2.30 4.33 15.79
CA ILE A 617 3.20 3.20 16.06
C ILE A 617 4.63 3.67 16.33
N LYS A 618 5.13 4.64 15.56
CA LYS A 618 6.47 5.23 15.77
C LYS A 618 6.65 5.85 17.17
N LYS A 619 5.59 6.36 17.80
CA LYS A 619 5.69 6.91 19.16
C LYS A 619 5.95 5.81 20.18
N PHE A 620 5.23 4.69 20.09
CA PHE A 620 5.46 3.52 20.95
C PHE A 620 6.86 2.91 20.77
N LYS A 621 7.43 3.00 19.56
CA LYS A 621 8.78 2.51 19.26
C LYS A 621 9.92 3.47 19.66
N SER A 622 9.60 4.70 20.05
CA SER A 622 10.58 5.73 20.37
C SER A 622 11.03 5.61 21.82
N GLU A 623 12.29 5.96 22.05
CA GLU A 623 12.94 6.09 23.35
C GLU A 623 12.11 6.88 24.36
N ARG A 624 11.26 7.79 23.86
CA ARG A 624 10.49 8.73 24.66
C ARG A 624 9.49 8.08 25.61
N TRP A 625 9.02 6.87 25.36
CA TRP A 625 7.98 6.24 26.17
C TRP A 625 8.45 4.98 26.92
N HIS A 626 9.70 4.55 26.76
CA HIS A 626 10.27 3.42 27.49
C HIS A 626 10.83 3.83 28.85
N SER A 627 10.97 2.88 29.77
CA SER A 627 11.56 3.11 31.10
C SER A 627 13.10 3.11 31.06
N ASN A 628 13.69 3.94 30.19
CA ASN A 628 15.13 4.04 29.92
C ASN A 628 15.72 5.38 30.40
N PHE A 629 16.92 5.73 29.95
CA PHE A 629 17.47 7.08 30.13
C PHE A 629 18.36 7.48 28.94
N TRP A 630 18.48 8.78 28.68
CA TRP A 630 19.33 9.33 27.63
C TRP A 630 19.75 10.78 27.88
N ILE A 631 20.67 11.28 27.05
CA ILE A 631 21.13 12.68 27.11
C ILE A 631 20.24 13.54 26.21
N GLU A 632 19.57 14.56 26.75
CA GLU A 632 18.74 15.47 25.96
C GLU A 632 19.55 16.26 24.92
N ASN A 633 18.88 16.58 23.80
CA ASN A 633 19.46 17.24 22.63
C ASN A 633 20.53 16.43 21.88
N HIS A 634 20.63 15.13 22.16
CA HIS A 634 21.43 14.19 21.36
C HIS A 634 20.52 13.12 20.76
N GLU A 635 20.59 12.96 19.45
CA GLU A 635 19.75 12.02 18.73
C GLU A 635 20.17 10.56 18.99
N TRP A 636 19.16 9.70 19.09
CA TRP A 636 19.36 8.25 18.99
C TRP A 636 19.72 7.88 17.55
N SER A 637 20.61 6.92 17.38
CA SER A 637 20.94 6.37 16.06
C SER A 637 19.72 5.76 15.42
N ASP A 638 19.66 5.83 14.08
CA ASP A 638 18.57 5.24 13.31
C ASP A 638 18.44 3.76 13.68
N VAL A 639 17.21 3.28 13.79
CA VAL A 639 16.90 1.87 14.08
C VAL A 639 17.38 0.96 12.94
N CYS A 640 17.81 1.48 11.80
CA CYS A 640 18.44 0.70 10.73
C CYS A 640 19.98 0.74 10.78
N ASP A 641 20.58 1.59 11.62
CA ASP A 641 22.02 1.57 11.86
C ASP A 641 22.41 0.26 12.59
N HIS A 642 23.66 -0.16 12.47
CA HIS A 642 24.23 -1.29 13.23
C HIS A 642 25.15 -0.79 14.35
N PRO A 643 24.59 -0.18 15.42
CA PRO A 643 25.40 0.30 16.54
C PRO A 643 26.14 -0.87 17.21
N SER A 644 27.46 -0.74 17.33
CA SER A 644 28.30 -1.64 18.10
C SER A 644 28.47 -1.11 19.53
N GLY A 645 28.24 -1.94 20.54
CA GLY A 645 28.52 -1.60 21.94
C GLY A 645 27.34 -1.71 22.90
N SER A 646 26.12 -1.84 22.39
CA SER A 646 24.95 -2.18 23.21
C SER A 646 25.00 -3.66 23.61
N ASP A 647 24.96 -3.94 24.90
CA ASP A 647 25.11 -5.30 25.46
C ASP A 647 24.50 -5.37 26.87
N LEU A 648 24.30 -6.58 27.38
CA LEU A 648 23.84 -6.85 28.74
C LEU A 648 24.68 -7.96 29.35
N LYS A 649 25.15 -7.80 30.59
CA LYS A 649 25.99 -8.77 31.30
C LYS A 649 25.53 -8.96 32.73
N VAL A 650 25.47 -10.21 33.19
CA VAL A 650 25.29 -10.54 34.60
C VAL A 650 26.65 -10.48 35.29
N LEU A 651 26.75 -9.68 36.35
CA LEU A 651 27.98 -9.49 37.13
C LEU A 651 28.08 -10.45 38.32
N SER A 652 26.94 -10.79 38.93
CA SER A 652 26.85 -11.73 40.04
C SER A 652 25.47 -12.38 40.09
N THR A 653 25.44 -13.65 40.45
CA THR A 653 24.21 -14.42 40.73
C THR A 653 23.97 -14.63 42.23
N ASP A 654 25.02 -14.52 43.06
CA ASP A 654 24.94 -14.68 44.52
C ASP A 654 24.15 -13.54 45.17
N PHE A 655 24.36 -12.33 44.64
CA PHE A 655 23.46 -11.20 44.74
C PHE A 655 23.21 -10.75 43.31
N VAL A 656 21.95 -10.73 42.88
CA VAL A 656 21.64 -10.53 41.46
C VAL A 656 22.05 -9.12 41.04
N SER A 657 23.14 -9.02 40.28
CA SER A 657 23.64 -7.77 39.69
C SER A 657 23.79 -7.94 38.17
N VAL A 658 23.22 -7.00 37.44
CA VAL A 658 23.22 -6.98 35.97
C VAL A 658 23.56 -5.58 35.48
N VAL A 659 24.41 -5.49 34.46
CA VAL A 659 24.75 -4.23 33.78
C VAL A 659 24.30 -4.29 32.33
N ALA A 660 23.54 -3.28 31.93
CA ALA A 660 23.16 -3.04 30.55
C ALA A 660 23.89 -1.81 30.02
N LYS A 661 24.36 -1.86 28.77
CA LYS A 661 25.01 -0.76 28.07
C LYS A 661 24.28 -0.43 26.79
N SER A 662 24.24 0.84 26.42
CA SER A 662 23.71 1.34 25.15
C SER A 662 24.72 2.26 24.48
N ALA A 663 24.93 2.07 23.18
CA ALA A 663 25.74 2.92 22.31
C ALA A 663 24.89 3.64 21.24
N ARG A 664 23.59 3.88 21.53
CA ARG A 664 22.65 4.45 20.57
C ARG A 664 22.81 5.95 20.37
N GLN A 665 23.34 6.68 21.36
CA GLN A 665 23.67 8.09 21.19
C GLN A 665 25.15 8.23 20.76
N ARG A 666 25.38 8.71 19.53
CA ARG A 666 26.73 8.78 18.95
C ARG A 666 27.68 9.57 19.85
N GLY A 667 28.83 8.97 20.17
CA GLY A 667 29.85 9.59 21.03
C GLY A 667 29.65 9.37 22.53
N PHE A 668 28.61 8.63 22.93
CA PHE A 668 28.33 8.29 24.32
C PHE A 668 28.11 6.80 24.50
N THR A 669 28.51 6.29 25.66
CA THR A 669 28.11 4.98 26.15
C THR A 669 27.30 5.19 27.42
N LEU A 670 26.05 4.76 27.41
CA LEU A 670 25.15 4.83 28.56
C LEU A 670 25.13 3.46 29.22
N ALA A 671 25.21 3.41 30.55
CA ALA A 671 25.18 2.15 31.29
C ALA A 671 24.21 2.23 32.47
N ARG A 672 23.38 1.19 32.63
CA ARG A 672 22.49 0.96 33.76
C ARG A 672 22.91 -0.30 34.48
N GLU A 673 23.30 -0.18 35.74
CA GLU A 673 23.50 -1.32 36.64
C GLU A 673 22.28 -1.50 37.54
N VAL A 674 21.76 -2.72 37.63
CA VAL A 674 20.64 -3.09 38.50
C VAL A 674 21.12 -4.12 39.50
N VAL A 675 21.05 -3.79 40.79
CA VAL A 675 21.39 -4.70 41.90
C VAL A 675 20.13 -4.99 42.71
N ILE A 676 19.78 -6.26 42.82
CA ILE A 676 18.56 -6.73 43.49
C ILE A 676 18.93 -7.33 44.86
N SER A 677 18.31 -6.80 45.91
CA SER A 677 18.41 -7.26 47.29
C SER A 677 17.02 -7.45 47.91
N GLN A 678 16.93 -7.95 49.15
CA GLN A 678 15.70 -8.50 49.71
C GLN A 678 14.43 -7.63 49.55
N ASN A 679 14.51 -6.33 49.81
CA ASN A 679 13.38 -5.39 49.62
C ASN A 679 13.80 -4.12 48.87
N LYS A 680 14.93 -4.15 48.17
CA LYS A 680 15.50 -2.97 47.52
C LYS A 680 16.13 -3.35 46.18
N ILE A 681 15.79 -2.59 45.14
CA ILE A 681 16.43 -2.61 43.83
C ILE A 681 17.22 -1.30 43.72
N LEU A 682 18.52 -1.39 43.50
CA LEU A 682 19.37 -0.24 43.19
C LEU A 682 19.53 -0.16 41.67
N ILE A 683 19.19 0.99 41.08
CA ILE A 683 19.38 1.30 39.67
C ILE A 683 20.44 2.40 39.59
N SER A 684 21.60 2.11 39.02
CA SER A 684 22.70 3.07 38.87
C SER A 684 22.89 3.39 37.40
N ASP A 685 22.52 4.61 37.02
CA ASP A 685 22.65 5.10 35.64
C ASP A 685 23.93 5.91 35.51
N SER A 686 24.69 5.67 34.44
CA SER A 686 25.96 6.36 34.18
C SER A 686 26.18 6.66 32.70
N VAL A 687 26.87 7.77 32.44
CA VAL A 687 27.21 8.24 31.10
C VAL A 687 28.72 8.35 30.94
N GLU A 688 29.28 7.60 30.00
CA GLU A 688 30.66 7.75 29.52
C GLU A 688 30.66 8.62 28.25
N GLY A 689 31.51 9.66 28.23
CA GLY A 689 31.61 10.63 27.14
C GLY A 689 31.74 12.09 27.62
N ILE A 690 31.97 13.01 26.68
CA ILE A 690 32.06 14.45 26.98
C ILE A 690 30.68 15.09 26.84
N ILE A 691 29.99 15.27 27.97
CA ILE A 691 28.70 15.98 28.02
C ILE A 691 28.99 17.49 28.02
N LYS A 692 28.41 18.22 27.06
CA LYS A 692 28.45 19.69 27.06
C LYS A 692 27.62 20.21 28.25
N ALA A 693 28.04 21.31 28.88
CA ALA A 693 27.38 21.87 30.07
C ALA A 693 25.88 22.18 29.91
N VAL A 694 25.39 22.32 28.67
CA VAL A 694 23.97 22.61 28.34
C VAL A 694 23.07 21.36 28.26
N SER A 695 23.64 20.16 28.28
CA SER A 695 22.87 18.91 28.16
C SER A 695 22.47 18.38 29.53
N LYS A 696 21.20 17.96 29.67
CA LYS A 696 20.69 17.22 30.83
C LYS A 696 20.58 15.73 30.50
N VAL A 697 20.73 14.88 31.51
CA VAL A 697 20.42 13.45 31.46
C VAL A 697 18.98 13.26 31.93
N ARG A 698 18.17 12.69 31.06
CA ARG A 698 16.77 12.38 31.31
C ARG A 698 16.65 10.91 31.68
N HIS A 699 16.28 10.65 32.93
CA HIS A 699 15.96 9.31 33.42
C HIS A 699 14.44 9.17 33.51
N GLN A 700 13.87 8.07 33.03
CA GLN A 700 12.42 7.96 33.03
C GLN A 700 11.90 6.54 33.28
N PHE A 701 10.68 6.49 33.80
CA PHE A 701 9.97 5.29 34.18
C PHE A 701 8.50 5.43 33.78
N LEU A 702 8.02 4.55 32.90
CA LEU A 702 6.62 4.53 32.48
C LEU A 702 5.77 3.88 33.59
N LEU A 703 4.81 4.61 34.13
CA LEU A 703 3.90 4.18 35.19
C LEU A 703 2.55 3.78 34.60
N SER A 704 2.14 2.54 34.85
CA SER A 704 0.83 2.04 34.42
C SER A 704 -0.18 1.98 35.56
N ASP A 705 -0.02 0.99 36.44
CA ASP A 705 -1.06 0.65 37.43
C ASP A 705 -0.89 1.45 38.73
N VAL A 706 0.09 2.35 38.74
CA VAL A 706 0.45 3.21 39.86
C VAL A 706 0.47 4.67 39.42
N TYR A 707 0.31 5.58 40.38
CA TYR A 707 0.53 7.01 40.20
C TYR A 707 1.58 7.51 41.20
N ALA A 708 2.26 8.61 40.87
CA ALA A 708 3.36 9.15 41.65
C ALA A 708 2.93 10.30 42.57
N LEU A 709 3.47 10.30 43.79
CA LEU A 709 3.48 11.44 44.71
C LEU A 709 4.94 11.83 44.96
N ILE A 710 5.33 13.03 44.53
CA ILE A 710 6.70 13.53 44.60
C ILE A 710 6.88 14.39 45.86
N GLU A 711 7.90 14.07 46.65
CA GLU A 711 8.32 14.79 47.86
C GLU A 711 9.83 15.06 47.79
N GLY A 712 10.23 16.11 47.08
CA GLY A 712 11.64 16.45 46.85
C GLY A 712 12.35 15.35 46.06
N GLN A 713 13.35 14.70 46.65
CA GLN A 713 14.12 13.60 46.03
C GLN A 713 13.53 12.20 46.28
N VAL A 714 12.31 12.15 46.83
CA VAL A 714 11.60 10.91 47.12
C VAL A 714 10.30 10.87 46.33
N VAL A 715 9.98 9.72 45.74
CA VAL A 715 8.71 9.47 45.07
C VAL A 715 8.03 8.27 45.70
N PHE A 716 6.76 8.42 46.09
CA PHE A 716 5.92 7.31 46.50
C PHE A 716 4.99 6.92 45.36
N LEU A 717 4.98 5.63 45.01
CA LEU A 717 4.11 5.07 43.98
C LEU A 717 2.94 4.33 44.64
N PHE A 718 1.73 4.80 44.35
CA PHE A 718 0.48 4.26 44.88
C PHE A 718 -0.31 3.55 43.80
N SER A 719 -0.95 2.43 44.12
CA SER A 719 -1.84 1.75 43.18
C SER A 719 -3.01 2.65 42.79
N LYS A 720 -3.30 2.72 41.48
CA LYS A 720 -4.48 3.42 40.95
C LYS A 720 -5.79 2.80 41.46
N VAL A 721 -5.75 1.52 41.82
CA VAL A 721 -6.86 0.78 42.45
C VAL A 721 -6.55 0.57 43.92
N GLY A 722 -7.42 1.07 44.81
CA GLY A 722 -7.31 0.86 46.27
C GLY A 722 -6.32 1.77 47.00
N ASN A 723 -5.56 2.61 46.29
CA ASN A 723 -4.65 3.61 46.86
C ASN A 723 -3.59 3.05 47.84
N GLN A 724 -3.10 1.85 47.56
CA GLN A 724 -2.08 1.19 48.37
C GLN A 724 -0.69 1.72 47.98
N LYS A 725 0.16 2.02 48.96
CA LYS A 725 1.56 2.35 48.70
C LYS A 725 2.32 1.09 48.27
N ILE A 726 2.87 1.07 47.05
CA ILE A 726 3.49 -0.12 46.42
C ILE A 726 5.02 -0.02 46.42
N VAL A 727 5.56 1.15 46.07
CA VAL A 727 7.01 1.37 45.94
C VAL A 727 7.38 2.76 46.46
N LYS A 728 8.58 2.88 47.05
CA LYS A 728 9.25 4.16 47.30
C LYS A 728 10.51 4.23 46.44
N VAL A 729 10.70 5.33 45.72
CA VAL A 729 11.93 5.61 44.96
C VAL A 729 12.64 6.76 45.63
N GLU A 730 13.91 6.58 45.98
CA GLU A 730 14.81 7.65 46.44
C GLU A 730 15.92 7.83 45.41
N VAL A 731 16.27 9.06 45.08
CA VAL A 731 17.37 9.34 44.15
C VAL A 731 18.51 10.09 44.85
N THR A 732 19.74 9.72 44.53
CA THR A 732 20.95 10.48 44.91
C THR A 732 21.42 11.30 43.70
N GLY A 733 21.10 12.59 43.70
CA GLY A 733 21.51 13.52 42.64
C GLY A 733 20.97 14.93 42.85
N SER A 734 21.34 15.83 41.94
CA SER A 734 21.01 17.26 41.97
C SER A 734 19.83 17.67 41.06
N GLY A 735 19.05 16.70 40.60
CA GLY A 735 17.98 16.88 39.62
C GLY A 735 16.59 17.09 40.21
N GLU A 736 15.58 17.10 39.33
CA GLU A 736 14.18 17.33 39.68
C GLU A 736 13.27 16.27 39.05
N TRP A 737 12.22 15.88 39.77
CA TRP A 737 11.18 14.99 39.28
C TRP A 737 10.05 15.77 38.60
N ILE A 738 9.58 15.24 37.48
CA ILE A 738 8.38 15.71 36.77
C ILE A 738 7.54 14.50 36.33
N VAL A 739 6.24 14.74 36.12
CA VAL A 739 5.33 13.75 35.54
C VAL A 739 4.83 14.28 34.20
N GLU A 740 4.97 13.48 33.15
CA GLU A 740 4.48 13.79 31.81
C GLU A 740 3.42 12.78 31.38
N GLU A 741 2.56 13.17 30.44
CA GLU A 741 1.57 12.27 29.86
C GLU A 741 2.24 11.28 28.87
N SER A 742 1.81 10.03 28.93
CA SER A 742 2.24 8.98 28.02
C SER A 742 1.10 8.00 27.72
N TYR A 743 1.38 7.01 26.89
CA TYR A 743 0.42 6.00 26.49
C TYR A 743 1.08 4.63 26.41
N ARG A 744 0.28 3.60 26.67
CA ARG A 744 0.67 2.21 26.49
C ARG A 744 -0.39 1.44 25.73
N VAL A 745 0.03 0.36 25.08
CA VAL A 745 -0.88 -0.65 24.57
C VAL A 745 -1.40 -1.49 25.74
N ASN A 746 -2.72 -1.65 25.79
CA ASN A 746 -3.39 -2.42 26.83
C ASN A 746 -3.26 -3.92 26.58
N GLU A 747 -3.88 -4.73 27.46
CA GLU A 747 -3.96 -6.18 27.28
C GLU A 747 -4.59 -6.55 25.91
N ASP A 748 -5.70 -5.91 25.55
CA ASP A 748 -6.19 -5.92 24.18
C ASP A 748 -5.31 -5.00 23.33
N ARG A 749 -4.52 -5.59 22.42
CA ARG A 749 -3.64 -4.88 21.49
C ARG A 749 -4.34 -3.87 20.58
N ARG A 750 -5.67 -3.86 20.52
CA ARG A 750 -6.47 -2.86 19.79
C ARG A 750 -6.71 -1.58 20.60
N ALA A 751 -6.55 -1.66 21.92
CA ALA A 751 -6.80 -0.57 22.84
C ALA A 751 -5.48 0.07 23.31
N VAL A 752 -5.47 1.40 23.33
CA VAL A 752 -4.38 2.21 23.89
C VAL A 752 -4.93 2.88 25.14
N GLY A 753 -4.20 2.74 26.25
CA GLY A 753 -4.53 3.34 27.53
C GLY A 753 -3.60 4.51 27.86
N HIS A 754 -4.11 5.43 28.66
CA HIS A 754 -3.33 6.50 29.26
C HIS A 754 -2.33 5.92 30.29
N ALA A 755 -1.12 6.44 30.29
CA ALA A 755 -0.07 6.14 31.25
C ALA A 755 0.64 7.45 31.67
N ASP A 756 1.39 7.39 32.76
CA ASP A 756 2.19 8.53 33.22
C ASP A 756 3.67 8.21 33.02
N LEU A 757 4.48 9.21 32.71
CA LEU A 757 5.92 9.06 32.63
C LEU A 757 6.55 9.81 33.79
N LEU A 758 7.12 9.09 34.73
CA LEU A 758 7.89 9.66 35.84
C LEU A 758 9.31 9.93 35.35
N VAL A 759 9.70 11.19 35.33
CA VAL A 759 10.96 11.64 34.75
C VAL A 759 11.80 12.33 35.81
N TYR A 760 13.08 12.00 35.88
CA TYR A 760 14.08 12.71 36.67
C TYR A 760 15.10 13.38 35.75
N MET A 761 15.19 14.70 35.83
CA MET A 761 16.06 15.53 35.01
C MET A 761 17.32 15.88 35.80
N SER A 762 18.47 15.34 35.40
CA SER A 762 19.75 15.51 36.11
C SER A 762 20.81 16.17 35.23
N SER A 763 21.75 16.88 35.85
CA SER A 763 23.01 17.29 35.20
C SER A 763 24.16 16.34 35.54
N ASP A 764 23.93 15.37 36.42
CA ASP A 764 24.94 14.44 36.90
C ASP A 764 25.23 13.36 35.84
N LYS A 765 26.51 13.00 35.72
CA LYS A 765 26.92 11.86 34.86
C LYS A 765 26.58 10.50 35.46
N LYS A 766 26.30 10.47 36.76
CA LYS A 766 25.92 9.27 37.50
C LYS A 766 24.77 9.63 38.42
N THR A 767 23.72 8.82 38.38
CA THR A 767 22.51 8.99 39.20
C THR A 767 22.10 7.61 39.73
N ASP A 768 21.93 7.48 41.04
CA ASP A 768 21.47 6.22 41.64
C ASP A 768 20.05 6.35 42.17
N PHE A 769 19.19 5.37 41.84
CA PHE A 769 17.82 5.24 42.31
C PHE A 769 17.69 4.02 43.22
N SER A 770 17.31 4.26 44.47
CA SER A 770 16.97 3.23 45.44
C SER A 770 15.45 2.99 45.43
N VAL A 771 15.03 1.87 44.84
CA VAL A 771 13.63 1.45 44.71
C VAL A 771 13.32 0.44 45.82
N TYR A 772 12.57 0.87 46.85
CA TYR A 772 12.15 0.03 47.96
C TYR A 772 10.79 -0.59 47.67
N LEU A 773 10.73 -1.92 47.77
CA LEU A 773 9.52 -2.73 47.62
C LEU A 773 8.78 -2.77 48.96
N LEU A 774 7.61 -2.12 49.03
CA LEU A 774 6.83 -1.91 50.26
C LEU A 774 5.70 -2.92 50.36
#